data_AF-K3WKK7-F1
#
_entry.id   AF-K3WKK7-F1
#
_cell.length_a   1.000
_cell.length_b   1.000
_cell.length_c   1.000
_cell.angle_alpha   90.00
_cell.angle_beta   90.00
_cell.angle_gamma   90.00
#
_symmetry.space_group_name_H-M   'P 1'
#
loop_
_entity.id
_entity.type
_entity.pdbx_description
1 polymer ?
#
loop_
_entity_poly.entity_id
_entity_poly.type
_entity_poly.pdbx_seq_one_letter_code
_entity_poly.pdbx_strand_id
1 'polypeptide(L)'
;MPLSLYDALHRDRIALNRQDIALIASQVLQALHFLHSRGENFGSSLTSRKVMLNGSNHVKLRRFGLEFVLKALATKQPSLSVPETNSFWKTQYDIPIIESAQLTTTDSVVPSVSVAEVYRNQGGVNSPTQDLYAFGMLLLEMCTSEKPSCEVYNRLSCADQKDPVFGQISRLALSCGRIKDDVGDADRKNVKFSDPDVEVSAQCFMKLLGAIQKENRTDDEMRLSSASFPSFLHADQYFLAREAQRVEQSLQIRDSKFEVATKRLSGVELELLEEQSNFEILVKQFDKCQQEKTQCIQANSFLEDKVHAMLLSNDVVQDKCGSLSMEVARQKQEFDRVLMTMEDHINHIFRLLSEKAVDRKEKQALLLEILKLKEERRRLQSDKAEVEAQRFALAAKAGGEKDALEDVEGRYKQTVYKWEQEQKARYKVERQYEALNSQLLRMEEERSIYSFELNHCPTGLMDPKYTAVLVIDLKMKEIQVLRDEIDAQIRREQDLQGEVAKHRNKCKELCEEQQQLQDVKAVMQSQQQALIDEIAVRSETEASLSEQLRVTQVQLQLLEEKIRDFEEEMERHAKKREDEECEEKAGKRQSLLGGRGKSWGTSSSHRRQHNFDSATSSCPLCNNNVKNAQIVDIVRSICEVRDGNVSNGLDEEERRDAETRILGLVKQLSMVLKEDESLKDDLPECNVLRTIVSIMKQFNQSLGIQLECHKCLSVVVFNHDRNRIILVAEGAVEVALEGMKQFALDAKLLEASCVLMTNLSHNCESNRKRILDAGGVDMILQTMQTFPQHLSIQKKSCWSLLTLAGSDYMCERIVERGGLGAIIAGMLNCPSDAQVQYYSSWALLNLVSGAPYLQRFARQEGVVEVAEAALACFPDHPGIQEKTRQVLQLVSCQ
;
A
#
# COMPACT_ATOMS: atom_id res chain seq x y z
N MET A 1 49.40 -39.83 -3.17
CA MET A 1 48.97 -38.67 -2.35
C MET A 1 48.75 -39.14 -0.92
N PRO A 2 48.99 -38.31 0.11
CA PRO A 2 48.53 -38.62 1.46
C PRO A 2 47.00 -38.58 1.48
N LEU A 3 46.37 -39.68 1.91
CA LEU A 3 44.91 -39.83 1.99
C LEU A 3 44.46 -39.37 3.38
N SER A 4 43.34 -38.66 3.54
CA SER A 4 42.82 -38.41 4.89
C SER A 4 42.16 -39.67 5.43
N LEU A 5 42.22 -39.89 6.75
CA LEU A 5 41.52 -41.01 7.38
C LEU A 5 40.01 -40.93 7.14
N TYR A 6 39.46 -39.71 7.03
CA TYR A 6 38.06 -39.49 6.64
C TYR A 6 37.77 -39.97 5.22
N ASP A 7 38.63 -39.66 4.25
CA ASP A 7 38.46 -40.15 2.87
C ASP A 7 38.57 -41.68 2.87
N ALA A 8 39.60 -42.25 3.50
CA ALA A 8 39.78 -43.70 3.59
C ALA A 8 38.54 -44.44 4.13
N LEU A 9 37.96 -43.98 5.25
CA LEU A 9 36.80 -44.61 5.88
C LEU A 9 35.49 -44.33 5.13
N HIS A 10 35.16 -43.06 4.85
CA HIS A 10 33.80 -42.65 4.43
C HIS A 10 33.61 -42.55 2.91
N ARG A 11 34.68 -42.29 2.16
CA ARG A 11 34.66 -42.13 0.70
C ARG A 11 35.19 -43.39 0.01
N ASP A 12 36.38 -43.78 0.46
CA ASP A 12 37.21 -44.95 0.16
C ASP A 12 36.53 -46.30 0.48
N ARG A 13 35.75 -46.31 1.56
CA ARG A 13 35.23 -47.49 2.28
C ARG A 13 36.30 -48.54 2.61
N ILE A 14 37.50 -48.08 2.92
CA ILE A 14 38.66 -48.92 3.30
C ILE A 14 38.49 -49.37 4.75
N ALA A 15 38.02 -50.60 4.95
CA ALA A 15 37.93 -51.22 6.27
C ALA A 15 39.33 -51.44 6.86
N LEU A 16 39.65 -50.75 7.95
CA LEU A 16 40.90 -50.93 8.69
C LEU A 16 40.87 -52.22 9.51
N ASN A 17 41.95 -53.00 9.48
CA ASN A 17 42.07 -54.15 10.38
C ASN A 17 42.52 -53.68 11.79
N ARG A 18 42.34 -54.56 12.80
CA ARG A 18 42.66 -54.24 14.21
C ARG A 18 44.12 -53.85 14.46
N GLN A 19 45.05 -54.30 13.63
CA GLN A 19 46.48 -53.98 13.74
C GLN A 19 46.78 -52.57 13.19
N ASP A 20 46.12 -52.17 12.10
CA ASP A 20 46.22 -50.81 11.54
C ASP A 20 45.56 -49.78 12.45
N ILE A 21 44.37 -50.09 13.01
CA ILE A 21 43.69 -49.22 14.00
C ILE A 21 44.60 -48.98 15.20
N ALA A 22 45.19 -50.04 15.77
CA ALA A 22 46.11 -49.92 16.90
C ALA A 22 47.37 -49.11 16.56
N LEU A 23 47.92 -49.26 15.34
CA LEU A 23 49.08 -48.52 14.88
C LEU A 23 48.80 -47.02 14.69
N ILE A 24 47.67 -46.67 14.06
CA ILE A 24 47.23 -45.28 13.86
C ILE A 24 46.94 -44.64 15.22
N ALA A 25 46.19 -45.33 16.09
CA ALA A 25 45.86 -44.84 17.42
C ALA A 25 47.11 -44.57 18.27
N SER A 26 48.11 -45.47 18.24
CA SER A 26 49.37 -45.29 18.96
C SER A 26 50.14 -44.04 18.50
N GLN A 27 50.21 -43.79 17.19
CA GLN A 27 50.91 -42.62 16.65
C GLN A 27 50.17 -41.30 16.95
N VAL A 28 48.84 -41.29 16.93
CA VAL A 28 48.05 -40.10 17.32
C VAL A 28 48.22 -39.81 18.81
N LEU A 29 48.18 -40.83 19.68
CA LEU A 29 48.37 -40.66 21.13
C LEU A 29 49.78 -40.13 21.47
N GLN A 30 50.82 -40.60 20.76
CA GLN A 30 52.18 -40.07 20.88
C GLN A 30 52.29 -38.59 20.48
N ALA A 31 51.58 -38.17 19.41
CA ALA A 31 51.54 -36.77 18.99
C ALA A 31 50.82 -35.87 20.02
N LEU A 32 49.72 -36.35 20.62
CA LEU A 32 49.03 -35.63 21.70
C LEU A 32 49.91 -35.47 22.93
N HIS A 33 50.56 -36.54 23.38
CA HIS A 33 51.47 -36.50 24.53
C HIS A 33 52.62 -35.51 24.32
N PHE A 34 53.22 -35.47 23.12
CA PHE A 34 54.28 -34.51 22.77
C PHE A 34 53.81 -33.05 22.77
N LEU A 35 52.58 -32.77 22.35
CA LEU A 35 52.01 -31.42 22.38
C LEU A 35 51.68 -30.99 23.81
N HIS A 36 51.04 -31.87 24.59
CA HIS A 36 50.75 -31.63 26.00
C HIS A 36 52.04 -31.41 26.81
N SER A 37 53.13 -32.13 26.51
CA SER A 37 54.45 -31.89 27.13
C SER A 37 55.09 -30.54 26.75
N ARG A 38 54.54 -29.83 25.76
CA ARG A 38 54.95 -28.47 25.36
C ARG A 38 53.90 -27.40 25.72
N GLY A 39 52.82 -27.77 26.40
CA GLY A 39 51.72 -26.87 26.75
C GLY A 39 50.77 -26.54 25.58
N GLU A 40 50.91 -27.19 24.42
CA GLU A 40 50.00 -27.05 23.29
C GLU A 40 48.90 -28.10 23.32
N ASN A 41 47.72 -27.78 22.76
CA ASN A 41 46.58 -28.68 22.64
C ASN A 41 45.92 -28.57 21.25
N PHE A 42 45.14 -29.57 20.84
CA PHE A 42 44.34 -29.50 19.62
C PHE A 42 43.00 -28.77 19.82
N GLY A 43 42.53 -28.64 21.06
CA GLY A 43 41.38 -27.81 21.44
C GLY A 43 40.11 -28.27 20.73
N SER A 44 39.70 -29.51 20.99
CA SER A 44 38.61 -30.26 20.32
C SER A 44 38.74 -30.44 18.80
N SER A 45 39.79 -29.93 18.16
CA SER A 45 39.86 -29.85 16.70
C SER A 45 40.46 -31.09 16.01
N LEU A 46 40.83 -32.14 16.76
CA LEU A 46 41.30 -33.43 16.23
C LEU A 46 40.12 -34.21 15.62
N THR A 47 40.23 -34.57 14.34
CA THR A 47 39.19 -35.26 13.55
C THR A 47 39.83 -36.10 12.45
N SER A 48 39.13 -37.13 11.94
CA SER A 48 39.60 -37.98 10.84
C SER A 48 40.03 -37.24 9.57
N ARG A 49 39.42 -36.07 9.29
CA ARG A 49 39.81 -35.17 8.18
C ARG A 49 41.20 -34.54 8.33
N LYS A 50 41.76 -34.51 9.55
CA LYS A 50 43.09 -33.94 9.87
C LYS A 50 44.15 -34.99 10.15
N VAL A 51 43.75 -36.26 10.29
CA VAL A 51 44.64 -37.42 10.34
C VAL A 51 44.93 -37.83 8.90
N MET A 52 46.19 -37.70 8.47
CA MET A 52 46.62 -38.06 7.12
C MET A 52 47.43 -39.35 7.15
N LEU A 53 47.00 -40.33 6.37
CA LEU A 53 47.68 -41.59 6.15
C LEU A 53 48.67 -41.45 4.98
N ASN A 54 49.91 -41.87 5.20
CA ASN A 54 50.92 -41.99 4.15
C ASN A 54 51.31 -43.47 3.98
N GLY A 55 51.62 -43.88 2.74
CA GLY A 55 51.91 -45.29 2.36
C GLY A 55 53.19 -45.90 2.92
N SER A 56 53.71 -45.36 4.01
CA SER A 56 54.89 -45.79 4.76
C SER A 56 54.56 -46.07 6.24
N ASN A 57 53.30 -46.43 6.54
CA ASN A 57 52.78 -46.66 7.90
C ASN A 57 53.03 -45.51 8.90
N HIS A 58 53.04 -44.27 8.40
CA HIS A 58 53.22 -43.06 9.20
C HIS A 58 52.01 -42.13 9.10
N VAL A 59 51.51 -41.72 10.26
CA VAL A 59 50.43 -40.75 10.44
C VAL A 59 51.01 -39.34 10.50
N LYS A 60 50.38 -38.39 9.79
CA LYS A 60 50.59 -36.95 10.02
C LYS A 60 49.32 -36.32 10.61
N LEU A 61 49.49 -35.28 11.43
CA LEU A 61 48.40 -34.42 11.89
C LEU A 61 48.54 -33.01 11.31
N ARG A 62 47.42 -32.42 10.85
CA ARG A 62 47.35 -31.03 10.36
C ARG A 62 46.73 -30.09 11.41
N ARG A 63 47.41 -28.97 11.69
CA ARG A 63 46.90 -27.81 12.46
C ARG A 63 47.43 -26.54 11.81
N PHE A 64 46.64 -25.46 11.77
CA PHE A 64 46.94 -24.13 11.19
C PHE A 64 48.38 -23.92 10.66
N GLY A 65 48.62 -24.26 9.39
CA GLY A 65 49.90 -24.01 8.70
C GLY A 65 51.09 -24.95 9.03
N LEU A 66 50.94 -25.91 9.95
CA LEU A 66 52.02 -26.78 10.42
C LEU A 66 51.77 -28.27 10.13
N GLU A 67 52.81 -28.96 9.63
CA GLU A 67 52.82 -30.42 9.47
C GLU A 67 53.63 -31.10 10.59
N PHE A 68 52.98 -31.96 11.37
CA PHE A 68 53.67 -32.87 12.28
C PHE A 68 53.96 -34.20 11.60
N VAL A 69 55.24 -34.64 11.62
CA VAL A 69 55.70 -35.89 11.02
C VAL A 69 56.52 -36.70 12.04
N LEU A 70 55.89 -37.71 12.64
CA LEU A 70 56.59 -38.67 13.50
C LEU A 70 57.42 -39.63 12.64
N LYS A 71 58.74 -39.68 12.86
CA LYS A 71 59.66 -40.62 12.21
C LYS A 71 60.29 -41.55 13.24
N ALA A 72 60.01 -42.85 13.15
CA ALA A 72 60.78 -43.85 13.89
C ALA A 72 62.14 -44.08 13.21
N LEU A 73 63.24 -44.04 13.96
CA LEU A 73 64.55 -44.46 13.47
C LEU A 73 64.62 -46.00 13.47
N ALA A 74 64.85 -46.59 12.30
CA ALA A 74 64.92 -48.04 12.14
C ALA A 74 66.21 -48.62 12.75
N THR A 75 66.07 -49.41 13.81
CA THR A 75 67.19 -50.11 14.45
C THR A 75 67.54 -51.41 13.74
N LYS A 76 68.79 -51.55 13.29
CA LYS A 76 69.37 -52.87 13.00
C LYS A 76 69.78 -53.54 14.33
N GLN A 77 69.60 -54.86 14.39
CA GLN A 77 70.09 -55.72 15.47
C GLN A 77 71.61 -56.01 15.32
N PRO A 78 72.28 -56.71 16.27
CA PRO A 78 72.41 -56.34 17.68
C PRO A 78 73.85 -56.55 18.24
N SER A 79 74.26 -55.81 19.27
CA SER A 79 75.44 -56.17 20.09
C SER A 79 75.42 -55.53 21.47
N LEU A 80 76.14 -56.10 22.44
CA LEU A 80 76.13 -55.71 23.85
C LEU A 80 76.97 -54.43 24.11
N SER A 81 76.33 -53.37 24.62
CA SER A 81 76.82 -52.57 25.77
C SER A 81 75.80 -51.49 26.15
N VAL A 82 75.66 -51.22 27.45
CA VAL A 82 74.98 -50.02 27.99
C VAL A 82 76.09 -49.02 28.34
N PRO A 83 75.99 -47.77 27.87
CA PRO A 83 75.61 -46.66 28.75
C PRO A 83 74.45 -45.80 28.21
N GLU A 84 73.91 -44.95 29.06
CA GLU A 84 72.82 -44.02 28.75
C GLU A 84 73.30 -42.80 27.93
N THR A 85 72.39 -42.15 27.20
CA THR A 85 72.26 -40.67 27.19
C THR A 85 71.02 -40.22 26.39
N ASN A 86 70.56 -39.00 26.67
CA ASN A 86 69.45 -38.34 25.98
C ASN A 86 69.66 -38.23 24.46
N SER A 87 68.60 -38.48 23.67
CA SER A 87 68.57 -38.11 22.25
C SER A 87 67.31 -37.28 21.92
N PHE A 88 67.53 -36.14 21.26
CA PHE A 88 66.52 -35.11 21.04
C PHE A 88 65.73 -35.34 19.74
N TRP A 89 64.41 -35.07 19.79
CA TRP A 89 63.61 -34.84 18.59
C TRP A 89 63.89 -33.44 18.02
N LYS A 90 64.23 -33.34 16.73
CA LYS A 90 64.57 -32.09 16.06
C LYS A 90 63.60 -31.81 14.91
N THR A 91 62.87 -30.71 14.98
CA THR A 91 62.07 -30.17 13.88
C THR A 91 62.88 -29.14 13.08
N GLN A 92 62.45 -28.90 11.84
CA GLN A 92 63.04 -27.91 10.93
C GLN A 92 61.89 -27.12 10.31
N TYR A 93 62.06 -25.80 10.20
CA TYR A 93 61.04 -24.86 9.72
C TYR A 93 61.62 -24.01 8.59
N ASP A 94 60.79 -23.69 7.59
CA ASP A 94 61.00 -22.63 6.62
C ASP A 94 59.72 -21.78 6.55
N ILE A 95 59.86 -20.45 6.48
CA ILE A 95 58.74 -19.50 6.47
C ILE A 95 59.03 -18.40 5.43
N PRO A 96 58.14 -18.14 4.46
CA PRO A 96 58.15 -16.91 3.67
C PRO A 96 57.56 -15.76 4.49
N ILE A 97 58.29 -14.66 4.59
CA ILE A 97 57.87 -13.45 5.32
C ILE A 97 56.94 -12.61 4.43
N ILE A 98 55.86 -12.07 5.01
CA ILE A 98 55.18 -10.85 4.55
C ILE A 98 55.07 -9.91 5.76
N GLU A 99 55.28 -8.62 5.53
CA GLU A 99 55.62 -7.64 6.58
C GLU A 99 54.41 -6.99 7.28
N SER A 100 54.71 -6.10 8.24
CA SER A 100 53.81 -5.68 9.31
C SER A 100 53.38 -4.21 9.26
N ALA A 101 52.21 -3.94 9.86
CA ALA A 101 51.92 -2.73 10.64
C ALA A 101 51.06 -3.19 11.85
N GLN A 102 51.31 -2.89 13.14
CA GLN A 102 51.82 -1.70 13.84
C GLN A 102 50.86 -0.50 13.76
N LEU A 103 50.32 0.11 14.85
CA LEU A 103 50.25 -0.23 16.29
C LEU A 103 48.76 -0.03 16.77
N THR A 104 48.30 0.27 18.00
CA THR A 104 48.92 0.65 19.30
C THR A 104 48.01 0.38 20.53
N THR A 105 48.68 0.16 21.66
CA THR A 105 48.38 0.45 23.09
C THR A 105 47.56 1.73 23.37
N THR A 106 46.87 2.02 24.51
CA THR A 106 46.55 1.41 25.85
C THR A 106 45.65 2.43 26.61
N ASP A 107 44.92 2.22 27.72
CA ASP A 107 44.62 1.06 28.60
C ASP A 107 43.29 1.26 29.38
N SER A 108 42.90 0.26 30.19
CA SER A 108 42.12 0.29 31.45
C SER A 108 40.96 1.29 31.67
N VAL A 109 39.75 0.77 31.93
CA VAL A 109 39.10 0.71 33.27
C VAL A 109 37.78 -0.10 33.20
N VAL A 110 37.39 -0.75 34.29
CA VAL A 110 36.24 -1.67 34.39
C VAL A 110 34.97 -0.97 34.87
N PRO A 111 33.78 -1.37 34.37
CA PRO A 111 32.64 -1.55 35.27
C PRO A 111 31.86 -2.87 35.09
N SER A 112 31.38 -3.39 36.23
CA SER A 112 30.21 -4.27 36.48
C SER A 112 29.57 -5.13 35.36
N VAL A 113 29.40 -6.43 35.64
CA VAL A 113 28.63 -7.41 34.85
C VAL A 113 27.25 -7.68 35.45
N SER A 114 26.20 -7.79 34.62
CA SER A 114 24.95 -8.49 34.97
C SER A 114 24.28 -9.20 33.78
N VAL A 115 24.93 -10.28 33.34
CA VAL A 115 24.35 -11.56 32.87
C VAL A 115 22.97 -11.55 32.15
N ALA A 116 23.01 -11.75 30.83
CA ALA A 116 22.13 -12.68 30.11
C ALA A 116 22.85 -13.11 28.81
N GLU A 117 22.67 -14.37 28.39
CA GLU A 117 22.97 -14.96 27.06
C GLU A 117 24.40 -14.73 26.46
N VAL A 118 25.18 -15.74 26.06
CA VAL A 118 24.87 -17.07 25.52
C VAL A 118 25.78 -18.14 26.14
N TYR A 119 25.17 -19.29 26.50
CA TYR A 119 25.79 -20.58 26.85
C TYR A 119 27.32 -20.64 27.08
N ARG A 120 27.76 -20.24 28.29
CA ARG A 120 29.02 -20.75 28.86
C ARG A 120 28.85 -21.05 30.35
N ASN A 121 28.53 -22.31 30.68
CA ASN A 121 28.72 -22.82 32.03
C ASN A 121 28.82 -24.36 32.07
N GLN A 122 30.04 -24.87 31.89
CA GLN A 122 30.59 -25.88 32.80
C GLN A 122 32.03 -25.46 33.15
N GLY A 123 32.48 -25.86 34.33
CA GLY A 123 33.73 -25.38 34.93
C GLY A 123 34.99 -25.93 34.27
N GLY A 124 36.15 -25.50 34.78
CA GLY A 124 37.45 -25.93 34.28
C GLY A 124 37.66 -27.44 34.41
N VAL A 125 37.77 -28.11 33.26
CA VAL A 125 38.34 -29.45 33.13
C VAL A 125 39.54 -29.34 32.19
N ASN A 126 40.67 -29.94 32.59
CA ASN A 126 42.00 -29.68 32.01
C ASN A 126 42.02 -29.90 30.49
N SER A 127 42.66 -29.02 29.71
CA SER A 127 42.66 -29.14 28.22
C SER A 127 43.13 -30.49 27.65
N PRO A 128 44.01 -31.29 28.29
CA PRO A 128 44.27 -32.67 27.87
C PRO A 128 43.03 -33.57 27.77
N THR A 129 42.01 -33.38 28.61
CA THR A 129 40.79 -34.23 28.57
C THR A 129 39.98 -34.00 27.31
N GLN A 130 39.99 -32.78 26.75
CA GLN A 130 39.28 -32.45 25.50
C GLN A 130 39.95 -33.10 24.28
N ASP A 131 41.28 -33.17 24.27
CA ASP A 131 42.04 -33.85 23.21
C ASP A 131 41.96 -35.38 23.34
N LEU A 132 42.03 -35.93 24.57
CA LEU A 132 41.80 -37.35 24.83
C LEU A 132 40.37 -37.78 24.47
N TYR A 133 39.37 -36.92 24.74
CA TYR A 133 38.00 -37.12 24.31
C TYR A 133 37.88 -37.15 22.77
N ALA A 134 38.47 -36.18 22.06
CA ALA A 134 38.49 -36.17 20.60
C ALA A 134 39.21 -37.40 20.01
N PHE A 135 40.26 -37.89 20.68
CA PHE A 135 40.93 -39.14 20.33
C PHE A 135 40.05 -40.38 20.55
N GLY A 136 39.25 -40.42 21.62
CA GLY A 136 38.25 -41.48 21.85
C GLY A 136 37.19 -41.53 20.74
N MET A 137 36.71 -40.37 20.28
CA MET A 137 35.78 -40.27 19.14
C MET A 137 36.42 -40.75 17.83
N LEU A 138 37.69 -40.40 17.59
CA LEU A 138 38.47 -40.88 16.43
C LEU A 138 38.67 -42.41 16.46
N LEU A 139 38.94 -42.98 17.65
CA LEU A 139 39.05 -44.42 17.86
C LEU A 139 37.76 -45.14 17.52
N LEU A 140 36.60 -44.60 17.93
CA LEU A 140 35.30 -45.16 17.57
C LEU A 140 35.08 -45.12 16.06
N GLU A 141 35.32 -43.96 15.43
CA GLU A 141 35.17 -43.75 13.98
C GLU A 141 36.02 -44.75 13.17
N MET A 142 37.24 -45.05 13.61
CA MET A 142 38.10 -46.08 12.99
C MET A 142 37.60 -47.51 13.21
N CYS A 143 36.91 -47.79 14.32
CA CYS A 143 36.40 -49.12 14.64
C CYS A 143 35.04 -49.44 13.99
N THR A 144 34.19 -48.43 13.77
CA THR A 144 32.85 -48.61 13.17
C THR A 144 32.81 -48.22 11.69
N SER A 145 33.71 -47.35 11.22
CA SER A 145 33.61 -46.65 9.92
C SER A 145 32.38 -45.74 9.79
N GLU A 146 31.70 -45.43 10.89
CA GLU A 146 30.50 -44.59 10.94
C GLU A 146 30.79 -43.23 11.60
N LYS A 147 30.03 -42.20 11.23
CA LYS A 147 30.11 -40.90 11.89
C LYS A 147 29.39 -40.95 13.24
N PRO A 148 30.07 -40.69 14.38
CA PRO A 148 29.40 -40.67 15.67
C PRO A 148 28.42 -39.49 15.76
N SER A 149 27.15 -39.79 16.03
CA SER A 149 26.12 -38.78 16.30
C SER A 149 26.18 -38.30 17.76
N CYS A 150 25.49 -37.19 18.06
CA CYS A 150 25.32 -36.70 19.44
C CYS A 150 24.56 -37.69 20.35
N GLU A 151 23.94 -38.72 19.80
CA GLU A 151 23.28 -39.78 20.58
C GLU A 151 24.27 -40.86 21.04
N VAL A 152 25.27 -41.19 20.20
CA VAL A 152 26.35 -42.14 20.52
C VAL A 152 27.19 -41.63 21.70
N TYR A 153 27.38 -40.31 21.79
CA TYR A 153 28.02 -39.62 22.92
C TYR A 153 27.40 -40.00 24.28
N ASN A 154 26.07 -39.98 24.39
CA ASN A 154 25.35 -40.34 25.62
C ASN A 154 25.41 -41.84 25.94
N ARG A 155 25.74 -42.70 24.96
CA ARG A 155 25.92 -44.14 25.16
C ARG A 155 27.37 -44.48 25.58
N LEU A 156 28.36 -43.68 25.16
CA LEU A 156 29.77 -43.87 25.52
C LEU A 156 30.14 -43.36 26.92
N SER A 157 29.42 -42.39 27.48
CA SER A 157 29.60 -41.99 28.89
C SER A 157 29.28 -43.13 29.88
N CYS A 158 28.58 -44.18 29.44
CA CYS A 158 28.30 -45.40 30.18
C CYS A 158 29.26 -46.58 29.87
N ALA A 159 30.32 -46.36 29.09
CA ALA A 159 31.15 -47.45 28.54
C ALA A 159 32.03 -48.22 29.53
N ASP A 160 32.11 -47.81 30.80
CA ASP A 160 32.86 -48.54 31.86
C ASP A 160 32.31 -49.95 32.17
N GLN A 161 31.17 -50.34 31.56
CA GLN A 161 30.45 -51.59 31.85
C GLN A 161 30.37 -52.59 30.67
N LYS A 162 30.91 -52.31 29.48
CA LYS A 162 30.75 -53.21 28.30
C LYS A 162 32.02 -53.79 27.68
N ASP A 163 33.20 -53.23 27.95
CA ASP A 163 34.48 -53.89 27.63
C ASP A 163 35.52 -53.59 28.73
N PRO A 164 36.02 -54.59 29.49
CA PRO A 164 37.01 -54.38 30.54
C PRO A 164 38.35 -53.88 30.00
N VAL A 165 38.71 -54.19 28.75
CA VAL A 165 39.94 -53.72 28.10
C VAL A 165 39.83 -52.23 27.77
N PHE A 166 38.69 -51.79 27.24
CA PHE A 166 38.45 -50.38 26.91
C PHE A 166 38.37 -49.50 28.17
N GLY A 167 37.72 -50.00 29.23
CA GLY A 167 37.67 -49.34 30.54
C GLY A 167 39.06 -49.26 31.22
N GLN A 168 39.88 -50.30 31.12
CA GLN A 168 41.27 -50.27 31.61
C GLN A 168 42.14 -49.29 30.83
N ILE A 169 42.09 -49.30 29.49
CA ILE A 169 42.87 -48.37 28.65
C ILE A 169 42.50 -46.92 28.95
N SER A 170 41.21 -46.61 29.10
CA SER A 170 40.73 -45.27 29.43
C SER A 170 41.21 -44.81 30.82
N ARG A 171 41.13 -45.68 31.84
CA ARG A 171 41.63 -45.38 33.19
C ARG A 171 43.15 -45.20 33.24
N LEU A 172 43.91 -45.99 32.48
CA LEU A 172 45.36 -45.83 32.36
C LEU A 172 45.76 -44.53 31.64
N ALA A 173 45.03 -44.14 30.59
CA ALA A 173 45.26 -42.85 29.93
C ALA A 173 44.98 -41.65 30.86
N LEU A 174 43.98 -41.77 31.74
CA LEU A 174 43.66 -40.77 32.75
C LEU A 174 44.68 -40.72 33.91
N SER A 175 45.41 -41.79 34.19
CA SER A 175 46.42 -41.82 35.26
C SER A 175 47.78 -41.24 34.87
N CYS A 176 48.06 -40.99 33.58
CA CYS A 176 49.29 -40.35 33.08
C CYS A 176 49.39 -38.84 33.39
N GLY A 177 48.87 -38.40 34.54
CA GLY A 177 48.66 -37.00 34.92
C GLY A 177 49.55 -36.48 36.06
N ARG A 178 50.63 -37.17 36.41
CA ARG A 178 51.69 -36.72 37.35
C ARG A 178 52.97 -37.53 37.11
N ILE A 179 54.00 -36.88 36.58
CA ILE A 179 55.39 -37.30 36.78
C ILE A 179 55.97 -36.31 37.79
N LYS A 180 56.57 -36.83 38.87
CA LYS A 180 57.58 -36.11 39.64
C LYS A 180 58.92 -36.73 39.26
N ASP A 181 59.92 -35.89 39.07
CA ASP A 181 61.30 -36.34 38.94
C ASP A 181 61.81 -36.96 40.26
N ASP A 182 62.94 -37.67 40.15
CA ASP A 182 63.66 -38.39 41.21
C ASP A 182 63.00 -39.66 41.80
N VAL A 183 63.39 -40.81 41.25
CA VAL A 183 63.28 -42.14 41.89
C VAL A 183 64.62 -42.53 42.50
N GLY A 184 64.65 -42.81 43.80
CA GLY A 184 65.76 -43.49 44.48
C GLY A 184 65.64 -45.01 44.36
N ASP A 185 66.75 -45.70 44.08
CA ASP A 185 66.80 -47.13 43.73
C ASP A 185 66.63 -48.09 44.93
N ALA A 186 65.65 -49.01 44.87
CA ALA A 186 65.63 -50.27 45.64
C ALA A 186 64.55 -51.28 45.17
N ASP A 187 64.86 -52.57 45.37
CA ASP A 187 63.95 -53.73 45.55
C ASP A 187 62.81 -54.04 44.54
N ARG A 188 63.18 -54.73 43.46
CA ARG A 188 62.27 -55.59 42.70
C ARG A 188 62.04 -56.96 43.37
N LYS A 189 60.88 -57.17 44.01
CA LYS A 189 60.14 -58.46 44.04
C LYS A 189 58.75 -58.30 44.69
N ASN A 190 57.78 -59.09 44.21
CA ASN A 190 56.41 -59.23 44.73
C ASN A 190 55.57 -57.93 44.78
N VAL A 191 55.00 -57.55 43.62
CA VAL A 191 53.87 -56.60 43.55
C VAL A 191 52.60 -57.37 43.17
N LYS A 192 51.50 -57.14 43.89
CA LYS A 192 50.16 -57.61 43.49
C LYS A 192 49.52 -56.53 42.61
N PHE A 193 48.80 -56.92 41.56
CA PHE A 193 48.09 -55.97 40.68
C PHE A 193 46.81 -55.42 41.35
N SER A 194 46.99 -54.60 42.39
CA SER A 194 45.91 -53.98 43.16
C SER A 194 46.33 -52.70 43.90
N ASP A 195 47.32 -51.97 43.36
CA ASP A 195 47.80 -50.68 43.89
C ASP A 195 47.75 -49.57 42.81
N PRO A 196 47.53 -48.29 43.16
CA PRO A 196 47.28 -47.24 42.16
C PRO A 196 48.53 -46.67 41.47
N ASP A 197 49.70 -46.72 42.13
CA ASP A 197 50.89 -45.92 41.77
C ASP A 197 51.92 -46.69 40.93
N VAL A 198 51.49 -47.32 39.82
CA VAL A 198 52.37 -48.05 38.89
C VAL A 198 52.63 -47.24 37.61
N GLU A 199 53.88 -46.86 37.36
CA GLU A 199 54.26 -46.19 36.12
C GLU A 199 54.10 -47.10 34.88
N VAL A 200 53.39 -46.61 33.86
CA VAL A 200 53.13 -47.34 32.62
C VAL A 200 53.89 -46.71 31.45
N SER A 201 55.12 -47.17 31.21
CA SER A 201 55.83 -46.84 29.96
C SER A 201 55.20 -47.55 28.75
N ALA A 202 55.45 -47.05 27.54
CA ALA A 202 54.88 -47.61 26.30
C ALA A 202 55.23 -49.11 26.07
N GLN A 203 56.33 -49.62 26.64
CA GLN A 203 56.64 -51.07 26.61
C GLN A 203 55.70 -51.91 27.48
N CYS A 204 55.10 -51.33 28.53
CA CYS A 204 54.14 -52.02 29.39
C CYS A 204 52.81 -52.24 28.64
N PHE A 205 52.33 -51.23 27.91
CA PHE A 205 51.12 -51.30 27.09
C PHE A 205 51.22 -52.40 26.01
N MET A 206 52.36 -52.48 25.32
CA MET A 206 52.63 -53.54 24.33
C MET A 206 52.73 -54.95 24.96
N LYS A 207 53.22 -55.05 26.21
CA LYS A 207 53.22 -56.33 26.95
C LYS A 207 51.81 -56.76 27.39
N LEU A 208 50.95 -55.81 27.77
CA LEU A 208 49.57 -56.11 28.17
C LEU A 208 48.77 -56.75 27.02
N LEU A 209 48.86 -56.16 25.82
CA LEU A 209 48.25 -56.71 24.60
C LEU A 209 48.84 -58.08 24.22
N GLY A 210 50.15 -58.29 24.42
CA GLY A 210 50.82 -59.57 24.16
C GLY A 210 50.51 -60.68 25.18
N ALA A 211 50.17 -60.33 26.43
CA ALA A 211 49.82 -61.29 27.49
C ALA A 211 48.44 -61.91 27.26
N ILE A 212 47.45 -61.07 26.94
CA ILE A 212 46.06 -61.48 26.60
C ILE A 212 46.05 -62.45 25.40
N GLN A 213 47.03 -62.36 24.51
CA GLN A 213 47.20 -63.24 23.35
C GLN A 213 47.85 -64.60 23.68
N LYS A 214 48.28 -64.84 24.93
CA LYS A 214 48.87 -66.10 25.42
C LYS A 214 47.99 -66.87 26.40
N GLU A 215 47.30 -66.21 27.32
CA GLU A 215 46.47 -66.92 28.33
C GLU A 215 45.32 -67.71 27.71
N ASN A 216 44.67 -67.16 26.67
CA ASN A 216 43.61 -67.84 25.89
C ASN A 216 44.13 -68.99 25.00
N ARG A 217 45.28 -69.60 25.32
CA ARG A 217 45.86 -70.70 24.55
C ARG A 217 46.48 -71.82 25.39
N THR A 218 46.36 -71.76 26.73
CA THR A 218 46.94 -72.78 27.64
C THR A 218 45.91 -73.50 28.50
N ASP A 219 44.73 -72.92 28.74
CA ASP A 219 43.70 -73.52 29.63
C ASP A 219 42.83 -74.59 28.97
N ASP A 220 42.62 -74.51 27.64
CA ASP A 220 41.75 -75.46 26.91
C ASP A 220 42.44 -76.80 26.60
N GLU A 221 43.78 -76.85 26.49
CA GLU A 221 44.50 -78.10 26.18
C GLU A 221 44.72 -79.01 27.39
N MET A 222 44.51 -78.54 28.63
CA MET A 222 44.71 -79.34 29.86
C MET A 222 43.42 -79.88 30.51
N ARG A 223 42.24 -79.72 29.88
CA ARG A 223 40.95 -80.24 30.42
C ARG A 223 40.43 -81.53 29.80
N LEU A 224 41.21 -82.20 28.95
CA LEU A 224 40.84 -83.49 28.32
C LEU A 224 41.85 -84.60 28.61
N SER A 225 42.07 -84.92 29.90
CA SER A 225 42.81 -86.13 30.30
C SER A 225 42.41 -86.69 31.67
N SER A 226 42.06 -87.99 31.70
CA SER A 226 41.97 -88.91 32.85
C SER A 226 40.90 -88.74 33.95
N ALA A 227 40.10 -89.80 34.13
CA ALA A 227 39.53 -90.35 35.38
C ALA A 227 38.57 -89.52 36.27
N SER A 228 37.57 -90.09 36.98
CA SER A 228 36.91 -91.42 36.89
C SER A 228 35.66 -91.55 37.79
N PHE A 229 34.67 -92.32 37.33
CA PHE A 229 33.67 -93.09 38.11
C PHE A 229 32.50 -92.35 38.82
N PRO A 230 31.36 -93.05 39.13
CA PRO A 230 30.03 -92.43 39.03
C PRO A 230 29.09 -92.57 40.25
N SER A 231 28.23 -91.57 40.47
CA SER A 231 27.10 -91.67 41.43
C SER A 231 25.90 -90.74 41.17
N PHE A 232 25.89 -89.93 40.09
CA PHE A 232 24.87 -88.87 39.86
C PHE A 232 23.66 -89.26 38.99
N LEU A 233 23.74 -90.38 38.25
CA LEU A 233 22.87 -90.72 37.09
C LEU A 233 21.38 -91.05 37.37
N HIS A 234 20.83 -90.67 38.52
CA HIS A 234 19.41 -90.82 38.85
C HIS A 234 18.70 -89.52 39.29
N ALA A 235 19.43 -88.41 39.48
CA ALA A 235 18.79 -87.10 39.66
C ALA A 235 18.33 -86.51 38.32
N ASP A 236 19.22 -86.51 37.32
CA ASP A 236 19.07 -85.73 36.10
C ASP A 236 17.83 -86.10 35.26
N GLN A 237 17.50 -87.39 35.16
CA GLN A 237 16.39 -87.85 34.30
C GLN A 237 15.02 -87.28 34.72
N TYR A 238 14.79 -87.05 36.02
CA TYR A 238 13.54 -86.44 36.51
C TYR A 238 13.48 -84.94 36.22
N PHE A 239 14.60 -84.23 36.33
CA PHE A 239 14.66 -82.80 36.01
C PHE A 239 14.57 -82.57 34.50
N LEU A 240 15.31 -83.31 33.69
CA LEU A 240 15.30 -83.23 32.22
C LEU A 240 13.89 -83.38 31.62
N ALA A 241 13.10 -84.35 32.07
CA ALA A 241 11.73 -84.54 31.58
C ALA A 241 10.81 -83.34 31.90
N ARG A 242 10.97 -82.74 33.09
CA ARG A 242 10.16 -81.61 33.56
C ARG A 242 10.63 -80.27 32.99
N GLU A 243 11.90 -80.19 32.61
CA GLU A 243 12.51 -79.06 31.90
C GLU A 243 12.10 -79.08 30.41
N ALA A 244 12.14 -80.23 29.75
CA ALA A 244 11.65 -80.41 28.38
C ALA A 244 10.19 -79.96 28.22
N GLN A 245 9.29 -80.37 29.12
CA GLN A 245 7.87 -79.97 29.09
C GLN A 245 7.69 -78.44 29.26
N ARG A 246 8.55 -77.79 30.04
CA ARG A 246 8.56 -76.31 30.19
C ARG A 246 9.09 -75.63 28.93
N VAL A 247 10.12 -76.19 28.29
CA VAL A 247 10.65 -75.68 27.02
C VAL A 247 9.60 -75.77 25.92
N GLU A 248 8.89 -76.90 25.80
CA GLU A 248 7.83 -77.10 24.81
C GLU A 248 6.66 -76.12 24.97
N GLN A 249 6.18 -75.90 26.19
CA GLN A 249 5.18 -74.86 26.47
C GLN A 249 5.70 -73.45 26.19
N SER A 250 6.99 -73.18 26.47
CA SER A 250 7.61 -71.88 26.20
C SER A 250 7.77 -71.63 24.69
N LEU A 251 8.03 -72.67 23.90
CA LEU A 251 8.07 -72.62 22.44
C LEU A 251 6.68 -72.35 21.85
N GLN A 252 5.62 -73.06 22.28
CA GLN A 252 4.26 -72.76 21.82
C GLN A 252 3.81 -71.32 22.15
N ILE A 253 4.23 -70.79 23.31
CA ILE A 253 3.99 -69.39 23.70
C ILE A 253 4.86 -68.41 22.88
N ARG A 254 6.07 -68.80 22.45
CA ARG A 254 6.89 -68.02 21.52
C ARG A 254 6.26 -67.98 20.13
N ASP A 255 5.91 -69.13 19.58
CA ASP A 255 5.44 -69.26 18.20
C ASP A 255 4.11 -68.54 18.00
N SER A 256 3.17 -68.65 18.96
CA SER A 256 1.93 -67.88 18.95
C SER A 256 2.13 -66.37 19.12
N LYS A 257 3.10 -65.92 19.94
CA LYS A 257 3.48 -64.50 20.01
C LYS A 257 4.11 -64.00 18.71
N PHE A 258 4.96 -64.82 18.09
CA PHE A 258 5.60 -64.51 16.80
C PHE A 258 4.56 -64.39 15.70
N GLU A 259 3.59 -65.32 15.62
CA GLU A 259 2.48 -65.29 14.66
C GLU A 259 1.58 -64.05 14.86
N VAL A 260 1.33 -63.63 16.09
CA VAL A 260 0.63 -62.36 16.38
C VAL A 260 1.47 -61.14 16.00
N ALA A 261 2.78 -61.17 16.23
CA ALA A 261 3.70 -60.08 15.89
C ALA A 261 3.98 -59.95 14.38
N THR A 262 3.89 -61.03 13.61
CA THR A 262 3.95 -60.99 12.14
C THR A 262 2.63 -60.50 11.54
N LYS A 263 1.49 -61.03 12.00
CA LYS A 263 0.15 -60.59 11.55
C LYS A 263 -0.13 -59.11 11.81
N ARG A 264 0.42 -58.54 12.90
CA ARG A 264 0.37 -57.09 13.16
C ARG A 264 1.24 -56.29 12.20
N LEU A 265 2.48 -56.73 11.97
CA LEU A 265 3.40 -56.05 11.04
C LEU A 265 2.80 -56.00 9.63
N SER A 266 2.27 -57.12 9.13
CA SER A 266 1.59 -57.18 7.82
C SER A 266 0.27 -56.39 7.75
N GLY A 267 -0.27 -55.98 8.90
CA GLY A 267 -1.40 -55.03 8.95
C GLY A 267 -0.92 -53.61 8.72
N VAL A 268 0.11 -53.17 9.47
CA VAL A 268 0.73 -51.84 9.30
C VAL A 268 1.34 -51.67 7.90
N GLU A 269 1.95 -52.71 7.34
CA GLU A 269 2.43 -52.72 5.95
C GLU A 269 1.29 -52.50 4.93
N LEU A 270 0.09 -53.00 5.20
CA LEU A 270 -1.08 -52.82 4.33
C LEU A 270 -1.67 -51.40 4.48
N GLU A 271 -1.84 -50.93 5.72
CA GLU A 271 -2.34 -49.59 6.04
C GLU A 271 -1.42 -48.49 5.47
N LEU A 272 -0.10 -48.69 5.52
CA LEU A 272 0.90 -47.80 4.91
C LEU A 272 0.75 -47.75 3.38
N LEU A 273 0.53 -48.90 2.71
CA LEU A 273 0.33 -48.95 1.26
C LEU A 273 -1.01 -48.30 0.83
N GLU A 274 -2.06 -48.42 1.65
CA GLU A 274 -3.33 -47.73 1.41
C GLU A 274 -3.19 -46.20 1.55
N GLU A 275 -2.50 -45.70 2.59
CA GLU A 275 -2.28 -44.25 2.75
C GLU A 275 -1.29 -43.68 1.70
N GLN A 276 -0.29 -44.44 1.26
CA GLN A 276 0.56 -44.06 0.12
C GLN A 276 -0.23 -43.96 -1.20
N SER A 277 -1.21 -44.86 -1.41
CA SER A 277 -2.14 -44.80 -2.55
C SER A 277 -3.07 -43.58 -2.46
N ASN A 278 -3.60 -43.28 -1.27
CA ASN A 278 -4.41 -42.09 -1.01
C ASN A 278 -3.64 -40.80 -1.31
N PHE A 279 -2.35 -40.74 -0.91
CA PHE A 279 -1.46 -39.63 -1.20
C PHE A 279 -1.25 -39.43 -2.71
N GLU A 280 -0.98 -40.49 -3.49
CA GLU A 280 -0.81 -40.39 -4.94
C GLU A 280 -2.07 -39.88 -5.66
N ILE A 281 -3.26 -40.22 -5.17
CA ILE A 281 -4.54 -39.70 -5.67
C ILE A 281 -4.70 -38.21 -5.36
N LEU A 282 -4.38 -37.79 -4.13
CA LEU A 282 -4.46 -36.37 -3.72
C LEU A 282 -3.46 -35.48 -4.47
N VAL A 283 -2.24 -35.96 -4.73
CA VAL A 283 -1.26 -35.22 -5.57
C VAL A 283 -1.82 -35.00 -6.98
N LYS A 284 -2.41 -36.02 -7.61
CA LYS A 284 -3.04 -35.89 -8.94
C LYS A 284 -4.23 -34.92 -8.96
N GLN A 285 -4.98 -34.84 -7.86
CA GLN A 285 -6.07 -33.86 -7.71
C GLN A 285 -5.53 -32.43 -7.52
N PHE A 286 -4.48 -32.26 -6.72
CA PHE A 286 -3.80 -30.98 -6.52
C PHE A 286 -3.19 -30.46 -7.83
N ASP A 287 -2.44 -31.29 -8.56
CA ASP A 287 -1.86 -30.94 -9.87
C ASP A 287 -2.92 -30.53 -10.90
N LYS A 288 -4.04 -31.26 -10.96
CA LYS A 288 -5.18 -30.90 -11.82
C LYS A 288 -5.77 -29.54 -11.43
N CYS A 289 -5.97 -29.29 -10.15
CA CYS A 289 -6.52 -28.03 -9.65
C CYS A 289 -5.56 -26.84 -9.88
N GLN A 290 -4.23 -27.05 -9.80
CA GLN A 290 -3.23 -26.05 -10.20
C GLN A 290 -3.29 -25.74 -11.70
N GLN A 291 -3.49 -26.75 -12.55
CA GLN A 291 -3.67 -26.56 -13.99
C GLN A 291 -4.96 -25.79 -14.31
N GLU A 292 -6.07 -26.12 -13.66
CA GLU A 292 -7.36 -25.42 -13.84
C GLU A 292 -7.28 -23.96 -13.33
N LYS A 293 -6.63 -23.72 -12.18
CA LYS A 293 -6.37 -22.36 -11.68
C LYS A 293 -5.47 -21.55 -12.63
N THR A 294 -4.35 -22.12 -13.10
CA THR A 294 -3.42 -21.39 -13.99
C THR A 294 -4.03 -21.08 -15.36
N GLN A 295 -4.89 -21.96 -15.89
CA GLN A 295 -5.71 -21.66 -17.08
C GLN A 295 -6.72 -20.53 -16.82
N CYS A 296 -7.37 -20.51 -15.65
CA CYS A 296 -8.27 -19.42 -15.26
C CYS A 296 -7.55 -18.06 -15.20
N ILE A 297 -6.37 -18.00 -14.57
CA ILE A 297 -5.55 -16.78 -14.48
C ILE A 297 -5.16 -16.27 -15.88
N GLN A 298 -4.70 -17.15 -16.77
CA GLN A 298 -4.35 -16.78 -18.15
C GLN A 298 -5.56 -16.26 -18.94
N ALA A 299 -6.73 -16.89 -18.74
CA ALA A 299 -7.98 -16.47 -19.38
C ALA A 299 -8.53 -15.16 -18.81
N ASN A 300 -8.28 -14.84 -17.53
CA ASN A 300 -8.63 -13.56 -16.90
C ASN A 300 -7.73 -12.43 -17.42
N SER A 301 -6.41 -12.62 -17.42
CA SER A 301 -5.44 -11.65 -17.95
C SER A 301 -5.73 -11.27 -19.42
N PHE A 302 -6.14 -12.22 -20.26
CA PHE A 302 -6.55 -11.93 -21.64
C PHE A 302 -7.85 -11.09 -21.72
N LEU A 303 -8.80 -11.26 -20.78
CA LEU A 303 -9.98 -10.40 -20.71
C LEU A 303 -9.66 -9.02 -20.16
N GLU A 304 -8.74 -8.91 -19.19
CA GLU A 304 -8.24 -7.63 -18.66
C GLU A 304 -7.54 -6.80 -19.75
N ASP A 305 -6.63 -7.41 -20.52
CA ASP A 305 -5.99 -6.79 -21.69
C ASP A 305 -7.03 -6.28 -22.71
N LYS A 306 -8.07 -7.08 -22.96
CA LYS A 306 -9.18 -6.73 -23.86
C LYS A 306 -10.01 -5.56 -23.32
N VAL A 307 -10.32 -5.52 -22.02
CA VAL A 307 -11.01 -4.40 -21.38
C VAL A 307 -10.14 -3.14 -21.41
N HIS A 308 -8.83 -3.26 -21.20
CA HIS A 308 -7.90 -2.13 -21.29
C HIS A 308 -7.79 -1.58 -22.73
N ALA A 309 -7.80 -2.45 -23.74
CA ALA A 309 -7.86 -2.03 -25.15
C ALA A 309 -9.20 -1.33 -25.50
N MET A 310 -10.32 -1.79 -24.94
CA MET A 310 -11.63 -1.15 -25.12
C MET A 310 -11.73 0.20 -24.37
N LEU A 311 -11.11 0.35 -23.19
CA LEU A 311 -10.98 1.63 -22.48
C LEU A 311 -10.26 2.68 -23.34
N LEU A 312 -9.07 2.36 -23.85
CA LEU A 312 -8.31 3.27 -24.73
C LEU A 312 -9.10 3.69 -25.99
N SER A 313 -9.92 2.79 -26.53
CA SER A 313 -10.81 3.12 -27.65
C SER A 313 -12.01 3.98 -27.24
N ASN A 314 -12.51 3.84 -26.01
CA ASN A 314 -13.61 4.64 -25.45
C ASN A 314 -13.15 6.06 -25.14
N ASP A 315 -11.91 6.25 -24.67
CA ASP A 315 -11.28 7.56 -24.47
C ASP A 315 -11.16 8.34 -25.78
N VAL A 316 -10.69 7.70 -26.86
CA VAL A 316 -10.62 8.32 -28.21
C VAL A 316 -12.01 8.73 -28.73
N VAL A 317 -13.05 7.93 -28.46
CA VAL A 317 -14.45 8.28 -28.80
C VAL A 317 -14.96 9.43 -27.91
N GLN A 318 -14.56 9.47 -26.63
CA GLN A 318 -14.93 10.53 -25.69
C GLN A 318 -14.29 11.88 -26.07
N ASP A 319 -13.01 11.90 -26.42
CA ASP A 319 -12.31 13.09 -26.93
C ASP A 319 -12.95 13.61 -28.22
N LYS A 320 -13.30 12.70 -29.15
CA LYS A 320 -14.00 13.09 -30.38
C LYS A 320 -15.39 13.66 -30.07
N CYS A 321 -16.16 13.06 -29.17
CA CYS A 321 -17.42 13.62 -28.69
C CYS A 321 -17.25 15.01 -28.04
N GLY A 322 -16.18 15.22 -27.27
CA GLY A 322 -15.84 16.51 -26.66
C GLY A 322 -15.55 17.59 -27.70
N SER A 323 -14.69 17.30 -28.67
CA SER A 323 -14.36 18.23 -29.76
C SER A 323 -15.57 18.61 -30.63
N LEU A 324 -16.44 17.64 -30.96
CA LEU A 324 -17.70 17.91 -31.67
C LEU A 324 -18.66 18.76 -30.83
N SER A 325 -18.74 18.53 -29.51
CA SER A 325 -19.57 19.34 -28.61
C SER A 325 -19.10 20.81 -28.57
N MET A 326 -17.78 21.05 -28.54
CA MET A 326 -17.21 22.40 -28.64
C MET A 326 -17.49 23.06 -29.99
N GLU A 327 -17.39 22.33 -31.11
CA GLU A 327 -17.70 22.87 -32.44
C GLU A 327 -19.19 23.18 -32.59
N VAL A 328 -20.10 22.33 -32.06
CA VAL A 328 -21.54 22.63 -31.99
C VAL A 328 -21.82 23.88 -31.15
N ALA A 329 -21.10 24.08 -30.05
CA ALA A 329 -21.21 25.30 -29.24
C ALA A 329 -20.70 26.55 -30.00
N ARG A 330 -19.59 26.44 -30.74
CA ARG A 330 -19.06 27.50 -31.60
C ARG A 330 -20.04 27.86 -32.72
N GLN A 331 -20.59 26.88 -33.42
CA GLN A 331 -21.59 27.08 -34.47
C GLN A 331 -22.87 27.74 -33.95
N LYS A 332 -23.32 27.39 -32.74
CA LYS A 332 -24.44 28.10 -32.08
C LYS A 332 -24.09 29.55 -31.77
N GLN A 333 -22.92 29.83 -31.19
CA GLN A 333 -22.49 31.20 -30.90
C GLN A 333 -22.34 32.06 -32.18
N GLU A 334 -21.90 31.46 -33.29
CA GLU A 334 -21.84 32.14 -34.60
C GLU A 334 -23.23 32.40 -35.17
N PHE A 335 -24.15 31.42 -35.07
CA PHE A 335 -25.55 31.58 -35.45
C PHE A 335 -26.26 32.69 -34.63
N ASP A 336 -26.06 32.73 -33.31
CA ASP A 336 -26.65 33.75 -32.43
C ASP A 336 -26.14 35.16 -32.77
N ARG A 337 -24.86 35.31 -33.14
CA ARG A 337 -24.31 36.59 -33.64
C ARG A 337 -24.97 37.04 -34.94
N VAL A 338 -25.23 36.12 -35.88
CA VAL A 338 -25.91 36.42 -37.15
C VAL A 338 -27.39 36.78 -36.93
N LEU A 339 -28.05 36.16 -35.94
CA LEU A 339 -29.40 36.59 -35.54
C LEU A 339 -29.40 38.01 -34.97
N MET A 340 -28.47 38.35 -34.06
CA MET A 340 -28.36 39.70 -33.50
C MET A 340 -28.15 40.77 -34.58
N THR A 341 -27.29 40.53 -35.59
CA THR A 341 -27.11 41.50 -36.69
C THR A 341 -28.34 41.61 -37.59
N MET A 342 -29.09 40.52 -37.79
CA MET A 342 -30.37 40.55 -38.49
C MET A 342 -31.44 41.36 -37.72
N GLU A 343 -31.52 41.20 -36.40
CA GLU A 343 -32.41 42.00 -35.55
C GLU A 343 -32.03 43.49 -35.55
N ASP A 344 -30.74 43.82 -35.46
CA ASP A 344 -30.26 45.21 -35.57
C ASP A 344 -30.59 45.85 -36.93
N HIS A 345 -30.47 45.10 -38.03
CA HIS A 345 -30.86 45.56 -39.36
C HIS A 345 -32.38 45.80 -39.45
N ILE A 346 -33.21 44.89 -38.93
CA ILE A 346 -34.67 45.06 -38.86
C ILE A 346 -35.04 46.29 -38.02
N ASN A 347 -34.41 46.46 -36.86
CA ASN A 347 -34.59 47.63 -35.98
C ASN A 347 -34.09 48.94 -36.61
N HIS A 348 -33.11 48.90 -37.51
CA HIS A 348 -32.69 50.06 -38.30
C HIS A 348 -33.71 50.42 -39.39
N ILE A 349 -34.23 49.44 -40.12
CA ILE A 349 -35.29 49.63 -41.13
C ILE A 349 -36.55 50.23 -40.47
N PHE A 350 -36.98 49.72 -39.31
CA PHE A 350 -38.12 50.29 -38.57
C PHE A 350 -37.88 51.76 -38.13
N ARG A 351 -36.66 52.12 -37.72
CA ARG A 351 -36.31 53.51 -37.39
C ARG A 351 -36.45 54.42 -38.62
N LEU A 352 -35.80 54.08 -39.74
CA LEU A 352 -35.90 54.83 -40.98
C LEU A 352 -37.36 55.01 -41.45
N LEU A 353 -38.17 53.95 -41.37
CA LEU A 353 -39.60 54.02 -41.74
C LEU A 353 -40.41 54.92 -40.79
N SER A 354 -40.11 54.94 -39.49
CA SER A 354 -40.83 55.76 -38.51
C SER A 354 -40.45 57.24 -38.60
N GLU A 355 -39.15 57.55 -38.76
CA GLU A 355 -38.66 58.91 -39.04
C GLU A 355 -39.32 59.49 -40.30
N LYS A 356 -39.35 58.71 -41.40
CA LYS A 356 -40.01 59.13 -42.64
C LYS A 356 -41.53 59.23 -42.53
N ALA A 357 -42.16 58.60 -41.53
CA ALA A 357 -43.58 58.79 -41.23
C ALA A 357 -43.87 60.07 -40.42
N VAL A 358 -42.93 60.55 -39.60
CA VAL A 358 -43.00 61.86 -38.92
C VAL A 358 -42.81 62.98 -39.94
N ASP A 359 -41.74 62.91 -40.74
CA ASP A 359 -41.43 63.79 -41.88
C ASP A 359 -42.68 64.12 -42.73
N ARG A 360 -43.46 63.08 -43.07
CA ARG A 360 -44.67 63.19 -43.91
C ARG A 360 -45.81 63.93 -43.20
N LYS A 361 -46.01 63.69 -41.90
CA LYS A 361 -47.07 64.34 -41.10
C LYS A 361 -46.80 65.84 -40.93
N GLU A 362 -45.57 66.21 -40.63
CA GLU A 362 -45.16 67.62 -40.47
C GLU A 362 -45.32 68.38 -41.80
N LYS A 363 -44.85 67.79 -42.92
CA LYS A 363 -44.99 68.36 -44.26
C LYS A 363 -46.47 68.48 -44.69
N GLN A 364 -47.36 67.60 -44.24
CA GLN A 364 -48.81 67.72 -44.45
C GLN A 364 -49.44 68.82 -43.57
N ALA A 365 -49.03 68.96 -42.31
CA ALA A 365 -49.52 70.00 -41.40
C ALA A 365 -49.17 71.41 -41.92
N LEU A 366 -47.91 71.63 -42.30
CA LEU A 366 -47.44 72.89 -42.89
C LEU A 366 -48.19 73.24 -44.19
N LEU A 367 -48.50 72.24 -45.03
CA LEU A 367 -49.29 72.46 -46.24
C LEU A 367 -50.72 72.91 -45.93
N LEU A 368 -51.38 72.29 -44.95
CA LEU A 368 -52.72 72.67 -44.50
C LEU A 368 -52.75 74.09 -43.91
N GLU A 369 -51.71 74.49 -43.19
CA GLU A 369 -51.60 75.83 -42.62
C GLU A 369 -51.36 76.91 -43.69
N ILE A 370 -50.44 76.68 -44.62
CA ILE A 370 -50.23 77.57 -45.78
C ILE A 370 -51.52 77.72 -46.62
N LEU A 371 -52.34 76.67 -46.75
CA LEU A 371 -53.63 76.76 -47.44
C LEU A 371 -54.65 77.62 -46.68
N LYS A 372 -54.72 77.56 -45.35
CA LYS A 372 -55.55 78.46 -44.53
C LYS A 372 -55.11 79.92 -44.70
N LEU A 373 -53.81 80.20 -44.55
CA LEU A 373 -53.26 81.55 -44.69
C LEU A 373 -53.50 82.13 -46.10
N LYS A 374 -53.49 81.30 -47.15
CA LYS A 374 -53.81 81.70 -48.54
C LYS A 374 -55.31 81.85 -48.82
N GLU A 375 -56.19 81.35 -47.96
CA GLU A 375 -57.63 81.62 -47.96
C GLU A 375 -57.91 82.93 -47.20
N GLU A 376 -57.34 83.11 -46.01
CA GLU A 376 -57.43 84.34 -45.22
C GLU A 376 -56.87 85.57 -45.96
N ARG A 377 -55.72 85.42 -46.65
CA ARG A 377 -55.17 86.48 -47.50
C ARG A 377 -56.13 86.88 -48.63
N ARG A 378 -56.86 85.93 -49.23
CA ARG A 378 -57.86 86.22 -50.27
C ARG A 378 -59.08 86.95 -49.71
N ARG A 379 -59.52 86.61 -48.49
CA ARG A 379 -60.59 87.33 -47.78
C ARG A 379 -60.19 88.78 -47.50
N LEU A 380 -59.02 89.00 -46.89
CA LEU A 380 -58.50 90.35 -46.62
C LEU A 380 -58.28 91.19 -47.91
N GLN A 381 -57.98 90.56 -49.06
CA GLN A 381 -57.97 91.26 -50.35
C GLN A 381 -59.38 91.67 -50.82
N SER A 382 -60.40 90.83 -50.58
CA SER A 382 -61.80 91.17 -50.84
C SER A 382 -62.27 92.31 -49.93
N ASP A 383 -62.03 92.18 -48.61
CA ASP A 383 -62.39 93.19 -47.61
C ASP A 383 -61.76 94.55 -47.93
N LYS A 384 -60.47 94.56 -48.34
CA LYS A 384 -59.78 95.77 -48.79
C LYS A 384 -60.42 96.35 -50.07
N ALA A 385 -60.76 95.52 -51.05
CA ALA A 385 -61.41 95.97 -52.28
C ALA A 385 -62.82 96.54 -52.01
N GLU A 386 -63.57 95.98 -51.05
CA GLU A 386 -64.85 96.54 -50.62
C GLU A 386 -64.69 97.90 -49.92
N VAL A 387 -63.71 98.07 -49.03
CA VAL A 387 -63.41 99.37 -48.40
C VAL A 387 -62.98 100.40 -49.44
N GLU A 388 -62.17 100.03 -50.42
CA GLU A 388 -61.78 100.92 -51.53
C GLU A 388 -62.99 101.29 -52.41
N ALA A 389 -63.91 100.35 -52.70
CA ALA A 389 -65.15 100.62 -53.42
C ALA A 389 -66.11 101.54 -52.62
N GLN A 390 -66.24 101.35 -51.31
CA GLN A 390 -67.00 102.23 -50.42
C GLN A 390 -66.43 103.65 -50.42
N ARG A 391 -65.10 103.80 -50.37
CA ARG A 391 -64.40 105.08 -50.50
C ARG A 391 -64.71 105.77 -51.84
N PHE A 392 -64.68 105.05 -52.96
CA PHE A 392 -65.06 105.61 -54.26
C PHE A 392 -66.53 106.05 -54.31
N ALA A 393 -67.45 105.28 -53.72
CA ALA A 393 -68.86 105.65 -53.63
C ALA A 393 -69.11 106.88 -52.73
N LEU A 394 -68.35 107.03 -51.64
CA LEU A 394 -68.38 108.22 -50.77
C LEU A 394 -67.81 109.45 -51.49
N ALA A 395 -66.70 109.30 -52.22
CA ALA A 395 -66.13 110.38 -53.03
C ALA A 395 -67.09 110.84 -54.14
N ALA A 396 -67.79 109.91 -54.80
CA ALA A 396 -68.81 110.23 -55.80
C ALA A 396 -69.98 111.02 -55.19
N LYS A 397 -70.46 110.64 -53.99
CA LYS A 397 -71.50 111.40 -53.27
C LYS A 397 -71.02 112.80 -52.86
N ALA A 398 -69.81 112.92 -52.32
CA ALA A 398 -69.21 114.19 -51.94
C ALA A 398 -68.98 115.15 -53.14
N GLY A 399 -68.81 114.61 -54.35
CA GLY A 399 -68.75 115.41 -55.58
C GLY A 399 -70.08 115.94 -56.10
N GLY A 400 -71.22 115.43 -55.62
CA GLY A 400 -72.56 115.76 -56.13
C GLY A 400 -73.28 116.91 -55.42
N GLU A 401 -73.02 117.14 -54.13
CA GLU A 401 -73.70 118.18 -53.33
C GLU A 401 -72.96 119.53 -53.38
N LYS A 402 -72.89 120.18 -54.55
CA LYS A 402 -72.25 121.51 -54.67
C LYS A 402 -73.18 122.72 -54.43
N ASP A 403 -74.49 122.54 -54.59
CA ASP A 403 -75.46 123.65 -54.60
C ASP A 403 -76.46 123.58 -53.42
N ALA A 404 -75.97 123.72 -52.18
CA ALA A 404 -76.79 123.76 -50.97
C ALA A 404 -76.11 124.53 -49.80
N LEU A 405 -75.93 125.84 -49.97
CA LEU A 405 -75.38 126.76 -48.96
C LEU A 405 -76.40 127.10 -47.86
N GLU A 406 -76.41 126.35 -46.75
CA GLU A 406 -76.76 126.93 -45.42
C GLU A 406 -76.34 126.09 -44.19
N ASP A 407 -76.11 124.76 -44.31
CA ASP A 407 -75.31 124.01 -43.32
C ASP A 407 -74.20 123.22 -44.02
N VAL A 408 -73.02 123.85 -44.11
CA VAL A 408 -71.80 123.23 -44.63
C VAL A 408 -70.94 122.67 -43.49
N GLU A 409 -70.82 123.38 -42.37
CA GLU A 409 -69.86 123.05 -41.32
C GLU A 409 -70.21 121.75 -40.58
N GLY A 410 -71.50 121.50 -40.30
CA GLY A 410 -71.96 120.26 -39.68
C GLY A 410 -71.69 119.05 -40.58
N ARG A 411 -72.02 119.15 -41.88
CA ARG A 411 -71.72 118.12 -42.88
C ARG A 411 -70.22 117.90 -43.07
N TYR A 412 -69.41 118.96 -43.14
CA TYR A 412 -67.96 118.86 -43.33
C TYR A 412 -67.27 118.15 -42.15
N LYS A 413 -67.69 118.45 -40.91
CA LYS A 413 -67.20 117.74 -39.72
C LYS A 413 -67.60 116.25 -39.74
N GLN A 414 -68.81 115.92 -40.19
CA GLN A 414 -69.22 114.52 -40.34
C GLN A 414 -68.46 113.78 -41.46
N THR A 415 -68.16 114.41 -42.60
CA THR A 415 -67.40 113.77 -43.67
C THR A 415 -65.93 113.58 -43.28
N VAL A 416 -65.30 114.55 -42.63
CA VAL A 416 -63.95 114.41 -42.07
C VAL A 416 -63.90 113.30 -41.01
N TYR A 417 -64.87 113.26 -40.08
CA TYR A 417 -64.93 112.19 -39.07
C TYR A 417 -65.10 110.80 -39.69
N LYS A 418 -66.00 110.66 -40.68
CA LYS A 418 -66.19 109.39 -41.41
C LYS A 418 -64.94 108.98 -42.18
N TRP A 419 -64.27 109.92 -42.84
CA TRP A 419 -63.01 109.69 -43.55
C TRP A 419 -61.87 109.30 -42.60
N GLU A 420 -61.76 109.92 -41.42
CA GLU A 420 -60.80 109.52 -40.40
C GLU A 420 -61.03 108.09 -39.90
N GLN A 421 -62.28 107.69 -39.68
CA GLN A 421 -62.60 106.31 -39.27
C GLN A 421 -62.33 105.31 -40.42
N GLU A 422 -62.60 105.69 -41.67
CA GLU A 422 -62.23 104.92 -42.86
C GLU A 422 -60.71 104.73 -42.96
N GLN A 423 -59.90 105.79 -42.78
CA GLN A 423 -58.44 105.66 -42.78
C GLN A 423 -57.92 104.82 -41.61
N LYS A 424 -58.52 104.93 -40.41
CA LYS A 424 -58.16 104.09 -39.25
C LYS A 424 -58.50 102.62 -39.50
N ALA A 425 -59.64 102.32 -40.12
CA ALA A 425 -60.02 100.96 -40.52
C ALA A 425 -59.09 100.41 -41.61
N ARG A 426 -58.85 101.19 -42.67
CA ARG A 426 -57.93 100.85 -43.76
C ARG A 426 -56.52 100.56 -43.24
N TYR A 427 -55.93 101.44 -42.43
CA TYR A 427 -54.57 101.27 -41.89
C TYR A 427 -54.45 100.02 -41.00
N LYS A 428 -55.53 99.65 -40.30
CA LYS A 428 -55.59 98.40 -39.54
C LYS A 428 -55.59 97.18 -40.46
N VAL A 429 -56.42 97.17 -41.52
CA VAL A 429 -56.48 96.08 -42.51
C VAL A 429 -55.17 95.96 -43.29
N GLU A 430 -54.56 97.07 -43.71
CA GLU A 430 -53.27 97.07 -44.42
C GLU A 430 -52.15 96.55 -43.52
N ARG A 431 -52.04 96.98 -42.25
CA ARG A 431 -51.10 96.37 -41.30
C ARG A 431 -51.33 94.89 -41.07
N GLN A 432 -52.60 94.45 -40.98
CA GLN A 432 -52.91 93.02 -40.82
C GLN A 432 -52.54 92.21 -42.08
N TYR A 433 -52.78 92.76 -43.27
CA TYR A 433 -52.36 92.17 -44.54
C TYR A 433 -50.84 92.10 -44.68
N GLU A 434 -50.12 93.18 -44.35
CA GLU A 434 -48.64 93.23 -44.37
C GLU A 434 -48.02 92.26 -43.37
N ALA A 435 -48.55 92.20 -42.14
CA ALA A 435 -48.11 91.24 -41.12
C ALA A 435 -48.35 89.79 -41.57
N LEU A 436 -49.56 89.49 -42.07
CA LEU A 436 -49.90 88.16 -42.58
C LEU A 436 -49.01 87.77 -43.78
N ASN A 437 -48.79 88.68 -44.73
CA ASN A 437 -47.95 88.41 -45.90
C ASN A 437 -46.46 88.26 -45.51
N SER A 438 -46.00 88.97 -44.46
CA SER A 438 -44.65 88.81 -43.88
C SER A 438 -44.48 87.56 -43.02
N GLN A 439 -45.56 86.98 -42.52
CA GLN A 439 -45.58 85.68 -41.85
C GLN A 439 -45.64 84.54 -42.89
N LEU A 440 -46.49 84.69 -43.91
CA LEU A 440 -46.65 83.74 -45.00
C LEU A 440 -45.34 83.62 -45.80
N LEU A 441 -44.65 84.74 -46.07
CA LEU A 441 -43.30 84.73 -46.66
C LEU A 441 -42.32 83.92 -45.80
N ARG A 442 -42.23 84.19 -44.49
CA ARG A 442 -41.36 83.45 -43.57
C ARG A 442 -41.69 81.95 -43.50
N MET A 443 -42.96 81.57 -43.53
CA MET A 443 -43.36 80.16 -43.60
C MET A 443 -43.04 79.51 -44.95
N GLU A 444 -43.03 80.26 -46.05
CA GLU A 444 -42.58 79.74 -47.35
C GLU A 444 -41.04 79.66 -47.44
N GLU A 445 -40.31 80.56 -46.76
CA GLU A 445 -38.86 80.51 -46.56
C GLU A 445 -38.46 79.32 -45.67
N GLU A 446 -39.08 79.15 -44.50
CA GLU A 446 -38.92 77.99 -43.62
C GLU A 446 -39.22 76.68 -44.36
N ARG A 447 -40.31 76.64 -45.14
CA ARG A 447 -40.63 75.49 -46.00
C ARG A 447 -39.56 75.23 -47.07
N SER A 448 -38.87 76.26 -47.58
CA SER A 448 -37.75 76.04 -48.50
C SER A 448 -36.48 75.52 -47.81
N ILE A 449 -36.25 75.86 -46.53
CA ILE A 449 -35.13 75.32 -45.74
C ILE A 449 -35.26 73.80 -45.59
N TYR A 450 -36.48 73.27 -45.45
CA TYR A 450 -36.76 71.82 -45.49
C TYR A 450 -36.60 71.16 -46.88
N SER A 451 -36.07 71.88 -47.87
CA SER A 451 -35.73 71.39 -49.21
C SER A 451 -34.26 71.70 -49.52
N PHE A 452 -33.35 70.98 -48.85
CA PHE A 452 -31.89 71.15 -48.87
C PHE A 452 -31.26 71.58 -50.22
N GLU A 453 -31.66 70.93 -51.32
CA GLU A 453 -31.13 71.17 -52.67
C GLU A 453 -31.60 72.49 -53.32
N LEU A 454 -32.69 73.09 -52.85
CA LEU A 454 -33.27 74.33 -53.41
C LEU A 454 -32.37 75.54 -53.15
N ASN A 455 -31.59 75.51 -52.06
CA ASN A 455 -30.58 76.52 -51.71
C ASN A 455 -29.36 76.54 -52.66
N HIS A 456 -29.25 75.60 -53.61
CA HIS A 456 -28.13 75.49 -54.54
C HIS A 456 -28.51 75.80 -56.00
N CYS A 457 -29.69 76.40 -56.24
CA CYS A 457 -30.15 76.74 -57.59
C CYS A 457 -29.34 77.93 -58.19
N PRO A 458 -28.55 77.77 -59.27
CA PRO A 458 -27.50 78.75 -59.64
C PRO A 458 -27.96 80.11 -60.21
N THR A 459 -29.26 80.36 -60.38
CA THR A 459 -29.78 81.56 -61.08
C THR A 459 -30.95 82.20 -60.33
N GLY A 460 -30.70 83.33 -59.67
CA GLY A 460 -31.65 84.03 -58.78
C GLY A 460 -32.83 84.75 -59.44
N LEU A 461 -33.26 84.34 -60.63
CA LEU A 461 -34.43 84.88 -61.36
C LEU A 461 -35.05 83.76 -62.22
N MET A 462 -36.14 83.13 -61.75
CA MET A 462 -36.95 82.19 -62.53
C MET A 462 -38.44 82.27 -62.17
N ASP A 463 -39.30 82.05 -63.17
CA ASP A 463 -40.76 81.97 -63.04
C ASP A 463 -41.16 80.76 -62.16
N PRO A 464 -42.13 80.90 -61.24
CA PRO A 464 -42.54 79.83 -60.30
C PRO A 464 -42.96 78.51 -60.96
N LYS A 465 -43.29 78.47 -62.26
CA LYS A 465 -43.52 77.23 -63.00
C LYS A 465 -42.25 76.39 -63.16
N TYR A 466 -41.10 77.00 -63.42
CA TYR A 466 -39.83 76.28 -63.59
C TYR A 466 -39.31 75.75 -62.25
N THR A 467 -39.48 76.52 -61.17
CA THR A 467 -39.10 76.09 -59.81
C THR A 467 -39.86 74.84 -59.39
N ALA A 468 -41.15 74.72 -59.75
CA ALA A 468 -41.96 73.56 -59.44
C ALA A 468 -41.47 72.28 -60.13
N VAL A 469 -41.06 72.35 -61.40
CA VAL A 469 -40.50 71.20 -62.14
C VAL A 469 -39.18 70.76 -61.52
N LEU A 470 -38.27 71.70 -61.25
CA LEU A 470 -36.97 71.39 -60.65
C LEU A 470 -37.12 70.71 -59.28
N VAL A 471 -38.06 71.18 -58.44
CA VAL A 471 -38.38 70.55 -57.15
C VAL A 471 -38.93 69.12 -57.33
N ILE A 472 -39.74 68.86 -58.36
CA ILE A 472 -40.25 67.51 -58.64
C ILE A 472 -39.10 66.58 -59.05
N ASP A 473 -38.20 67.01 -59.95
CA ASP A 473 -37.05 66.22 -60.38
C ASP A 473 -36.09 65.89 -59.22
N LEU A 474 -35.83 66.87 -58.35
CA LEU A 474 -35.03 66.70 -57.14
C LEU A 474 -35.70 65.74 -56.15
N LYS A 475 -37.01 65.86 -55.91
CA LYS A 475 -37.74 64.89 -55.06
C LYS A 475 -37.86 63.50 -55.70
N MET A 476 -37.85 63.37 -57.03
CA MET A 476 -37.71 62.07 -57.69
C MET A 476 -36.33 61.44 -57.47
N LYS A 477 -35.25 62.24 -57.42
CA LYS A 477 -33.91 61.75 -57.04
C LYS A 477 -33.86 61.32 -55.57
N GLU A 478 -34.40 62.10 -54.63
CA GLU A 478 -34.51 61.67 -53.22
C GLU A 478 -35.26 60.32 -53.09
N ILE A 479 -36.37 60.15 -53.83
CA ILE A 479 -37.15 58.91 -53.84
C ILE A 479 -36.36 57.75 -54.47
N GLN A 480 -35.55 58.00 -55.50
CA GLN A 480 -34.73 56.97 -56.14
C GLN A 480 -33.59 56.52 -55.22
N VAL A 481 -32.84 57.44 -54.61
CA VAL A 481 -31.77 57.11 -53.64
C VAL A 481 -32.32 56.30 -52.47
N LEU A 482 -33.47 56.69 -51.92
CA LEU A 482 -34.14 55.92 -50.85
C LEU A 482 -34.61 54.53 -51.31
N ARG A 483 -34.99 54.37 -52.58
CA ARG A 483 -35.30 53.05 -53.14
C ARG A 483 -34.05 52.18 -53.27
N ASP A 484 -32.99 52.73 -53.85
CA ASP A 484 -31.73 52.01 -54.06
C ASP A 484 -31.11 51.56 -52.72
N GLU A 485 -31.27 52.37 -51.66
CA GLU A 485 -30.86 52.04 -50.30
C GLU A 485 -31.75 50.97 -49.64
N ILE A 486 -33.08 51.06 -49.77
CA ILE A 486 -34.01 50.00 -49.29
C ILE A 486 -33.72 48.67 -50.01
N ASP A 487 -33.57 48.69 -51.33
CA ASP A 487 -33.24 47.51 -52.13
C ASP A 487 -31.85 46.95 -51.75
N ALA A 488 -30.92 47.78 -51.30
CA ALA A 488 -29.63 47.33 -50.76
C ALA A 488 -29.75 46.65 -49.38
N GLN A 489 -30.64 47.14 -48.50
CA GLN A 489 -30.91 46.45 -47.23
C GLN A 489 -31.64 45.12 -47.45
N ILE A 490 -32.59 45.05 -48.38
CA ILE A 490 -33.30 43.80 -48.73
C ILE A 490 -32.32 42.74 -49.27
N ARG A 491 -31.34 43.12 -50.09
CA ARG A 491 -30.27 42.20 -50.53
C ARG A 491 -29.45 41.66 -49.36
N ARG A 492 -29.01 42.53 -48.44
CA ARG A 492 -28.28 42.11 -47.22
C ARG A 492 -29.11 41.18 -46.33
N GLU A 493 -30.42 41.39 -46.24
CA GLU A 493 -31.31 40.49 -45.51
C GLU A 493 -31.36 39.10 -46.16
N GLN A 494 -31.44 39.03 -47.50
CA GLN A 494 -31.41 37.77 -48.24
C GLN A 494 -30.06 37.03 -48.09
N ASP A 495 -28.95 37.76 -48.10
CA ASP A 495 -27.61 37.19 -47.86
C ASP A 495 -27.52 36.60 -46.44
N LEU A 496 -27.94 37.35 -45.41
CA LEU A 496 -27.97 36.90 -44.00
C LEU A 496 -28.90 35.70 -43.80
N GLN A 497 -30.10 35.70 -44.40
CA GLN A 497 -31.00 34.53 -44.38
C GLN A 497 -30.33 33.29 -45.00
N GLY A 498 -29.50 33.48 -46.04
CA GLY A 498 -28.67 32.44 -46.63
C GLY A 498 -27.58 31.91 -45.69
N GLU A 499 -26.99 32.75 -44.85
CA GLU A 499 -26.00 32.35 -43.83
C GLU A 499 -26.66 31.63 -42.65
N VAL A 500 -27.79 32.15 -42.14
CA VAL A 500 -28.66 31.48 -41.16
C VAL A 500 -29.03 30.08 -41.62
N ALA A 501 -29.37 29.90 -42.90
CA ALA A 501 -29.68 28.58 -43.47
C ALA A 501 -28.47 27.63 -43.52
N LYS A 502 -27.27 28.13 -43.87
CA LYS A 502 -26.02 27.34 -43.87
C LYS A 502 -25.67 26.85 -42.46
N HIS A 503 -25.57 27.75 -41.49
CA HIS A 503 -25.26 27.39 -40.10
C HIS A 503 -26.32 26.45 -39.50
N ARG A 504 -27.61 26.69 -39.76
CA ARG A 504 -28.70 25.81 -39.30
C ARG A 504 -28.59 24.38 -39.85
N ASN A 505 -28.13 24.21 -41.08
CA ASN A 505 -27.90 22.87 -41.65
C ASN A 505 -26.61 22.24 -41.08
N LYS A 506 -25.51 22.99 -40.97
CA LYS A 506 -24.26 22.49 -40.37
C LYS A 506 -24.45 22.04 -38.92
N CYS A 507 -25.27 22.75 -38.14
CA CYS A 507 -25.66 22.33 -36.79
C CYS A 507 -26.44 21.00 -36.76
N LYS A 508 -27.28 20.69 -37.77
CA LYS A 508 -27.96 19.39 -37.85
C LYS A 508 -26.97 18.27 -38.12
N GLU A 509 -26.10 18.44 -39.14
CA GLU A 509 -25.07 17.46 -39.50
C GLU A 509 -24.19 17.10 -38.29
N LEU A 510 -23.77 18.10 -37.51
CA LEU A 510 -22.95 17.89 -36.32
C LEU A 510 -23.73 17.22 -35.17
N CYS A 511 -25.02 17.54 -34.98
CA CYS A 511 -25.87 16.84 -34.01
C CYS A 511 -26.16 15.39 -34.42
N GLU A 512 -26.27 15.10 -35.73
CA GLU A 512 -26.43 13.74 -36.26
C GLU A 512 -25.14 12.91 -36.10
N GLU A 513 -23.95 13.48 -36.36
CA GLU A 513 -22.67 12.83 -36.05
C GLU A 513 -22.48 12.63 -34.53
N GLN A 514 -22.87 13.61 -33.72
CA GLN A 514 -22.81 13.52 -32.26
C GLN A 514 -23.72 12.42 -31.70
N GLN A 515 -24.94 12.26 -32.23
CA GLN A 515 -25.86 11.18 -31.82
C GLN A 515 -25.28 9.81 -32.19
N GLN A 516 -24.80 9.64 -33.43
CA GLN A 516 -24.21 8.37 -33.87
C GLN A 516 -23.01 7.94 -33.00
N LEU A 517 -22.17 8.89 -32.58
CA LEU A 517 -21.06 8.60 -31.67
C LEU A 517 -21.51 8.31 -30.23
N GLN A 518 -22.61 8.92 -29.76
CA GLN A 518 -23.22 8.55 -28.47
C GLN A 518 -23.82 7.15 -28.50
N ASP A 519 -24.49 6.76 -29.59
CA ASP A 519 -25.06 5.42 -29.78
C ASP A 519 -23.94 4.36 -29.80
N VAL A 520 -22.85 4.61 -30.54
CA VAL A 520 -21.65 3.75 -30.55
C VAL A 520 -21.02 3.66 -29.14
N LYS A 521 -20.92 4.78 -28.41
CA LYS A 521 -20.39 4.79 -27.05
C LYS A 521 -21.24 3.94 -26.10
N ALA A 522 -22.57 4.04 -26.18
CA ALA A 522 -23.48 3.25 -25.36
C ALA A 522 -23.32 1.73 -25.62
N VAL A 523 -23.18 1.33 -26.88
CA VAL A 523 -22.89 -0.07 -27.25
C VAL A 523 -21.53 -0.52 -26.72
N MET A 524 -20.48 0.30 -26.85
CA MET A 524 -19.15 -0.03 -26.32
C MET A 524 -19.15 -0.15 -24.79
N GLN A 525 -19.84 0.74 -24.07
CA GLN A 525 -19.98 0.67 -22.62
C GLN A 525 -20.76 -0.57 -22.16
N SER A 526 -21.81 -0.96 -22.89
CA SER A 526 -22.55 -2.20 -22.61
C SER A 526 -21.69 -3.45 -22.82
N GLN A 527 -20.86 -3.49 -23.87
CA GLN A 527 -19.92 -4.58 -24.10
C GLN A 527 -18.79 -4.61 -23.05
N GLN A 528 -18.32 -3.45 -22.63
CA GLN A 528 -17.32 -3.32 -21.56
C GLN A 528 -17.85 -3.86 -20.23
N GLN A 529 -19.08 -3.50 -19.84
CA GLN A 529 -19.69 -4.00 -18.61
C GLN A 529 -19.83 -5.53 -18.63
N ALA A 530 -20.31 -6.11 -19.74
CA ALA A 530 -20.45 -7.56 -19.87
C ALA A 530 -19.13 -8.32 -19.73
N LEU A 531 -17.99 -7.73 -20.14
CA LEU A 531 -16.65 -8.31 -19.92
C LEU A 531 -16.18 -8.16 -18.46
N ILE A 532 -16.52 -7.06 -17.79
CA ILE A 532 -16.25 -6.87 -16.35
C ILE A 532 -17.05 -7.89 -15.52
N ASP A 533 -18.32 -8.12 -15.88
CA ASP A 533 -19.17 -9.13 -15.24
C ASP A 533 -18.63 -10.55 -15.47
N GLU A 534 -18.10 -10.85 -16.66
CA GLU A 534 -17.44 -12.14 -16.97
C GLU A 534 -16.14 -12.33 -16.15
N ILE A 535 -15.31 -11.28 -16.02
CA ILE A 535 -14.11 -11.31 -15.17
C ILE A 535 -14.49 -11.53 -13.70
N ALA A 536 -15.53 -10.85 -13.20
CA ALA A 536 -16.00 -10.99 -11.83
C ALA A 536 -16.39 -12.44 -11.50
N VAL A 537 -17.25 -13.06 -12.33
CA VAL A 537 -17.65 -14.47 -12.16
C VAL A 537 -16.44 -15.42 -12.21
N ARG A 538 -15.48 -15.17 -13.10
CA ARG A 538 -14.24 -15.98 -13.14
C ARG A 538 -13.37 -15.77 -11.92
N SER A 539 -13.28 -14.57 -11.36
CA SER A 539 -12.53 -14.31 -10.13
C SER A 539 -13.09 -15.09 -8.93
N GLU A 540 -14.41 -15.27 -8.85
CA GLU A 540 -15.05 -16.15 -7.86
C GLU A 540 -14.65 -17.62 -8.05
N THR A 541 -14.57 -18.10 -9.30
CA THR A 541 -14.08 -19.46 -9.58
C THR A 541 -12.60 -19.63 -9.24
N GLU A 542 -11.76 -18.62 -9.46
CA GLU A 542 -10.35 -18.66 -9.07
C GLU A 542 -10.18 -18.67 -7.54
N ALA A 543 -10.99 -17.88 -6.81
CA ALA A 543 -11.02 -17.91 -5.36
C ALA A 543 -11.46 -19.29 -4.83
N SER A 544 -12.47 -19.92 -5.45
CA SER A 544 -12.92 -21.27 -5.11
C SER A 544 -11.83 -22.33 -5.34
N LEU A 545 -11.17 -22.31 -6.50
CA LEU A 545 -10.04 -23.19 -6.81
C LEU A 545 -8.85 -22.96 -5.85
N SER A 546 -8.60 -21.71 -5.46
CA SER A 546 -7.55 -21.35 -4.50
C SER A 546 -7.79 -21.95 -3.11
N GLU A 547 -9.03 -21.93 -2.63
CA GLU A 547 -9.38 -22.55 -1.35
C GLU A 547 -9.36 -24.09 -1.43
N GLN A 548 -9.79 -24.69 -2.55
CA GLN A 548 -9.64 -26.12 -2.80
C GLN A 548 -8.16 -26.57 -2.79
N LEU A 549 -7.27 -25.77 -3.40
CA LEU A 549 -5.82 -26.00 -3.34
C LEU A 549 -5.28 -25.88 -1.92
N ARG A 550 -5.73 -24.88 -1.14
CA ARG A 550 -5.33 -24.72 0.26
C ARG A 550 -5.76 -25.91 1.12
N VAL A 551 -6.98 -26.41 0.94
CA VAL A 551 -7.52 -27.57 1.67
C VAL A 551 -6.79 -28.86 1.29
N THR A 552 -6.59 -29.13 -0.01
CA THR A 552 -5.86 -30.32 -0.47
C THR A 552 -4.39 -30.29 -0.08
N GLN A 553 -3.74 -29.13 -0.03
CA GLN A 553 -2.37 -28.99 0.45
C GLN A 553 -2.23 -29.33 1.95
N VAL A 554 -3.20 -28.94 2.78
CA VAL A 554 -3.24 -29.32 4.22
C VAL A 554 -3.51 -30.82 4.39
N GLN A 555 -4.34 -31.42 3.53
CA GLN A 555 -4.59 -32.87 3.52
C GLN A 555 -3.35 -33.68 3.11
N LEU A 556 -2.60 -33.20 2.11
CA LEU A 556 -1.32 -33.77 1.69
C LEU A 556 -0.31 -33.75 2.84
N GLN A 557 -0.13 -32.60 3.52
CA GLN A 557 0.77 -32.49 4.67
C GLN A 557 0.40 -33.47 5.79
N LEU A 558 -0.89 -33.59 6.13
CA LEU A 558 -1.36 -34.54 7.16
C LEU A 558 -1.10 -36.01 6.78
N LEU A 559 -1.13 -36.34 5.49
CA LEU A 559 -0.75 -37.67 4.98
C LEU A 559 0.76 -37.90 5.02
N GLU A 560 1.59 -36.91 4.68
CA GLU A 560 3.05 -36.98 4.83
C GLU A 560 3.44 -37.24 6.29
N GLU A 561 2.76 -36.61 7.24
CA GLU A 561 2.99 -36.83 8.68
C GLU A 561 2.61 -38.25 9.10
N LYS A 562 1.42 -38.75 8.70
CA LYS A 562 0.98 -40.13 8.97
C LYS A 562 1.93 -41.18 8.39
N ILE A 563 2.31 -41.03 7.12
CA ILE A 563 3.17 -41.99 6.42
C ILE A 563 4.52 -42.09 7.13
N ARG A 564 5.11 -40.94 7.51
CA ARG A 564 6.34 -40.87 8.32
C ARG A 564 6.17 -41.54 9.69
N ASP A 565 5.08 -41.29 10.39
CA ASP A 565 4.82 -41.87 11.72
C ASP A 565 4.65 -43.41 11.65
N PHE A 566 4.04 -43.93 10.57
CA PHE A 566 3.96 -45.38 10.28
C PHE A 566 5.33 -45.98 9.89
N GLU A 567 6.12 -45.29 9.06
CA GLU A 567 7.48 -45.70 8.71
C GLU A 567 8.38 -45.80 9.95
N GLU A 568 8.31 -44.82 10.86
CA GLU A 568 8.98 -44.91 12.15
C GLU A 568 8.43 -46.05 13.02
N GLU A 569 7.11 -46.31 13.07
CA GLU A 569 6.57 -47.42 13.85
C GLU A 569 7.03 -48.79 13.32
N MET A 570 7.12 -48.93 12.00
CA MET A 570 7.72 -50.09 11.34
C MET A 570 9.21 -50.25 11.68
N GLU A 571 10.01 -49.18 11.65
CA GLU A 571 11.43 -49.24 12.04
C GLU A 571 11.60 -49.57 13.53
N ARG A 572 10.80 -48.96 14.41
CA ARG A 572 10.73 -49.29 15.85
C ARG A 572 10.39 -50.77 16.06
N HIS A 573 9.46 -51.33 15.29
CA HIS A 573 9.08 -52.74 15.37
C HIS A 573 10.15 -53.69 14.82
N ALA A 574 10.84 -53.34 13.73
CA ALA A 574 11.95 -54.11 13.19
C ALA A 574 13.10 -54.18 14.20
N LYS A 575 13.56 -53.03 14.69
CA LYS A 575 14.61 -52.89 15.70
C LYS A 575 14.30 -53.66 16.98
N LYS A 576 13.04 -53.65 17.44
CA LYS A 576 12.62 -54.43 18.60
C LYS A 576 12.74 -55.94 18.39
N ARG A 577 12.53 -56.46 17.17
CA ARG A 577 12.78 -57.89 16.87
C ARG A 577 14.28 -58.22 16.92
N GLU A 578 15.14 -57.33 16.44
CA GLU A 578 16.60 -57.49 16.52
C GLU A 578 17.09 -57.51 17.97
N ASP A 579 16.60 -56.60 18.80
CA ASP A 579 16.88 -56.54 20.24
C ASP A 579 16.34 -57.80 20.98
N GLU A 580 15.10 -58.22 20.73
CA GLU A 580 14.52 -59.44 21.33
C GLU A 580 15.30 -60.72 20.91
N GLU A 581 15.76 -60.81 19.66
CA GLU A 581 16.66 -61.89 19.23
C GLU A 581 18.03 -61.82 19.92
N CYS A 582 18.57 -60.63 20.18
CA CYS A 582 19.84 -60.45 20.87
C CYS A 582 19.74 -60.78 22.37
N GLU A 583 18.65 -60.39 23.03
CA GLU A 583 18.38 -60.77 24.43
C GLU A 583 18.19 -62.28 24.57
N GLU A 584 17.55 -62.98 23.63
CA GLU A 584 17.45 -64.45 23.70
C GLU A 584 18.82 -65.14 23.53
N LYS A 585 19.67 -64.61 22.64
CA LYS A 585 21.06 -65.07 22.47
C LYS A 585 21.91 -64.80 23.73
N ALA A 586 21.59 -63.76 24.49
CA ALA A 586 22.23 -63.46 25.78
C ALA A 586 21.65 -64.29 26.95
N GLY A 587 20.34 -64.50 27.02
CA GLY A 587 19.65 -65.21 28.09
C GLY A 587 20.09 -66.68 28.24
N LYS A 588 20.48 -67.32 27.13
CA LYS A 588 21.13 -68.65 27.12
C LYS A 588 22.48 -68.69 27.86
N ARG A 589 23.04 -67.55 28.31
CA ARG A 589 24.22 -67.45 29.18
C ARG A 589 23.91 -67.15 30.66
N GLN A 590 22.64 -66.96 31.04
CA GLN A 590 22.23 -66.57 32.40
C GLN A 590 21.26 -67.56 33.09
N SER A 591 21.48 -68.87 32.91
CA SER A 591 20.85 -69.91 33.76
C SER A 591 21.77 -70.41 34.90
N LEU A 592 23.05 -70.04 34.90
CA LEU A 592 24.05 -70.47 35.89
C LEU A 592 24.50 -69.33 36.81
N LEU A 593 23.68 -68.99 37.82
CA LEU A 593 24.10 -68.49 39.15
C LEU A 593 22.88 -68.31 40.07
N GLY A 594 22.89 -68.95 41.24
CA GLY A 594 21.76 -68.95 42.20
C GLY A 594 21.75 -67.73 43.14
N GLY A 595 20.59 -67.11 43.33
CA GLY A 595 20.46 -65.84 44.07
C GLY A 595 20.29 -65.95 45.60
N ARG A 596 20.17 -64.79 46.26
CA ARG A 596 19.63 -64.58 47.62
C ARG A 596 18.93 -63.21 47.69
N GLY A 597 17.74 -63.16 48.27
CA GLY A 597 16.87 -61.95 48.28
C GLY A 597 16.77 -61.24 49.64
N LYS A 598 15.59 -60.64 49.90
CA LYS A 598 15.21 -59.70 51.01
C LYS A 598 15.50 -58.21 50.66
N SER A 599 14.70 -57.21 51.08
CA SER A 599 13.42 -57.23 51.82
C SER A 599 12.69 -55.87 51.85
N TRP A 600 11.37 -55.85 51.51
CA TRP A 600 10.28 -54.95 52.00
C TRP A 600 10.39 -53.40 51.84
N GLY A 601 9.28 -52.71 51.50
CA GLY A 601 9.29 -51.24 51.39
C GLY A 601 8.05 -50.47 50.88
N THR A 602 6.81 -50.89 51.21
CA THR A 602 5.57 -50.05 51.29
C THR A 602 5.36 -48.81 50.36
N SER A 603 4.29 -48.80 49.53
CA SER A 603 3.09 -47.95 49.74
C SER A 603 2.08 -47.88 48.58
N SER A 604 0.82 -48.21 48.94
CA SER A 604 -0.47 -47.58 48.55
C SER A 604 -0.58 -46.59 47.37
N SER A 605 -1.50 -46.91 46.44
CA SER A 605 -2.64 -46.10 45.93
C SER A 605 -2.42 -44.60 45.56
N HIS A 606 -2.88 -44.10 44.40
CA HIS A 606 -4.24 -44.29 43.85
C HIS A 606 -4.38 -44.12 42.34
N ARG A 607 -5.39 -44.80 41.78
CA ARG A 607 -6.03 -44.52 40.48
C ARG A 607 -6.62 -43.11 40.43
N ARG A 608 -6.34 -42.36 39.35
CA ARG A 608 -7.31 -41.46 38.69
C ARG A 608 -7.15 -41.55 37.18
N GLN A 609 -8.26 -41.64 36.46
CA GLN A 609 -8.30 -41.31 35.03
C GLN A 609 -8.22 -39.79 34.87
N HIS A 610 -7.68 -39.35 33.75
CA HIS A 610 -8.22 -38.16 33.07
C HIS A 610 -8.88 -38.65 31.79
N ASN A 611 -10.16 -38.29 31.62
CA ASN A 611 -10.88 -38.56 30.39
C ASN A 611 -10.49 -37.52 29.33
N PHE A 612 -10.81 -37.86 28.08
CA PHE A 612 -11.09 -36.88 27.03
C PHE A 612 -12.26 -35.94 27.41
N ASP A 613 -12.52 -34.96 26.54
CA ASP A 613 -13.68 -34.06 26.47
C ASP A 613 -13.63 -32.76 27.29
N SER A 614 -13.07 -31.73 26.63
CA SER A 614 -13.69 -30.40 26.61
C SER A 614 -13.34 -29.70 25.28
N ALA A 615 -14.28 -29.66 24.33
CA ALA A 615 -14.12 -28.86 23.14
C ALA A 615 -14.42 -27.38 23.45
N THR A 616 -13.39 -26.53 23.41
CA THR A 616 -13.51 -25.07 23.52
C THR A 616 -12.69 -24.41 22.41
N SER A 617 -13.22 -23.35 21.80
CA SER A 617 -12.68 -22.71 20.61
C SER A 617 -11.24 -22.20 20.79
N SER A 618 -10.27 -22.86 20.16
CA SER A 618 -8.89 -22.40 20.04
C SER A 618 -8.76 -21.41 18.88
N CYS A 619 -8.87 -20.11 19.16
CA CYS A 619 -8.37 -19.08 18.25
C CYS A 619 -6.83 -19.08 18.31
N PRO A 620 -6.10 -19.39 17.22
CA PRO A 620 -4.65 -19.44 17.25
C PRO A 620 -4.08 -18.03 17.14
N LEU A 621 -3.53 -17.48 18.24
CA LEU A 621 -2.44 -16.48 18.30
C LEU A 621 -2.33 -15.88 19.72
N CYS A 622 -1.34 -16.32 20.50
CA CYS A 622 -0.79 -15.55 21.62
C CYS A 622 0.65 -16.00 21.91
N ASN A 623 1.63 -15.28 21.35
CA ASN A 623 3.03 -15.43 21.75
C ASN A 623 3.30 -14.50 22.94
N ASN A 624 3.90 -15.01 24.02
CA ASN A 624 3.83 -14.35 25.35
C ASN A 624 4.81 -13.17 25.51
N ASN A 625 4.49 -12.01 24.92
CA ASN A 625 5.16 -10.74 25.21
C ASN A 625 4.41 -9.97 26.31
N VAL A 626 5.04 -9.80 27.48
CA VAL A 626 4.39 -9.34 28.72
C VAL A 626 3.87 -7.90 28.66
N LYS A 627 4.47 -7.03 27.82
CA LYS A 627 4.10 -5.60 27.72
C LYS A 627 2.62 -5.38 27.38
N ASN A 628 2.13 -6.05 26.33
CA ASN A 628 0.80 -5.79 25.78
C ASN A 628 -0.33 -6.59 26.45
N ALA A 629 -0.10 -7.21 27.62
CA ALA A 629 -1.14 -7.96 28.34
C ALA A 629 -2.45 -7.16 28.51
N GLN A 630 -2.35 -5.90 28.95
CA GLN A 630 -3.49 -5.00 29.11
C GLN A 630 -4.23 -4.72 27.78
N ILE A 631 -3.52 -4.66 26.66
CA ILE A 631 -4.11 -4.44 25.33
C ILE A 631 -4.75 -5.73 24.82
N VAL A 632 -4.12 -6.88 25.00
CA VAL A 632 -4.69 -8.20 24.66
C VAL A 632 -5.97 -8.45 25.48
N ASP A 633 -6.00 -8.04 26.76
CA ASP A 633 -7.21 -8.11 27.59
C ASP A 633 -8.34 -7.19 27.06
N ILE A 634 -8.03 -5.94 26.72
CA ILE A 634 -9.02 -5.02 26.11
C ILE A 634 -9.53 -5.56 24.77
N VAL A 635 -8.66 -6.07 23.90
CA VAL A 635 -9.03 -6.69 22.61
C VAL A 635 -9.89 -7.93 22.83
N ARG A 636 -9.57 -8.77 23.82
CA ARG A 636 -10.36 -9.96 24.16
C ARG A 636 -11.77 -9.56 24.58
N SER A 637 -11.92 -8.61 25.50
CA SER A 637 -13.25 -8.12 25.92
C SER A 637 -14.00 -7.37 24.82
N ILE A 638 -13.31 -6.71 23.88
CA ILE A 638 -13.94 -6.21 22.66
C ILE A 638 -14.50 -7.37 21.82
N CYS A 639 -13.72 -8.43 21.58
CA CYS A 639 -14.18 -9.59 20.81
C CYS A 639 -15.30 -10.36 21.53
N GLU A 640 -15.22 -10.56 22.85
CA GLU A 640 -16.27 -11.20 23.66
C GLU A 640 -17.61 -10.46 23.52
N VAL A 641 -17.63 -9.13 23.65
CA VAL A 641 -18.84 -8.32 23.48
C VAL A 641 -19.29 -8.24 22.01
N ARG A 642 -18.37 -8.29 21.05
CA ARG A 642 -18.66 -8.27 19.61
C ARG A 642 -19.29 -9.59 19.13
N ASP A 643 -18.72 -10.72 19.54
CA ASP A 643 -19.03 -12.05 19.00
C ASP A 643 -20.23 -12.69 19.72
N GLY A 644 -20.42 -12.38 21.01
CA GLY A 644 -21.68 -12.69 21.72
C GLY A 644 -22.91 -11.96 21.16
N ASN A 645 -22.69 -10.90 20.36
CA ASN A 645 -23.72 -10.13 19.66
C ASN A 645 -24.02 -10.68 18.23
N VAL A 646 -23.44 -11.83 17.86
CA VAL A 646 -23.62 -12.51 16.56
C VAL A 646 -24.34 -13.87 16.71
N SER A 647 -24.20 -14.53 17.86
CA SER A 647 -24.74 -15.89 18.09
C SER A 647 -26.23 -15.95 18.40
N ASN A 648 -26.83 -14.83 18.83
CA ASN A 648 -28.25 -14.72 19.16
C ASN A 648 -28.89 -13.58 18.36
N GLY A 649 -30.16 -13.72 17.98
CA GLY A 649 -30.98 -12.58 17.58
C GLY A 649 -31.44 -11.84 18.84
N LEU A 650 -30.80 -10.70 19.13
CA LEU A 650 -30.96 -9.95 20.38
C LEU A 650 -31.89 -8.74 20.23
N ASP A 651 -32.44 -8.28 21.36
CA ASP A 651 -33.32 -7.12 21.40
C ASP A 651 -32.56 -5.79 21.27
N GLU A 652 -33.29 -4.74 20.85
CA GLU A 652 -32.78 -3.37 20.67
C GLU A 652 -32.15 -2.74 21.93
N GLU A 653 -32.36 -3.33 23.12
CA GLU A 653 -31.75 -2.90 24.38
C GLU A 653 -30.36 -3.54 24.59
N GLU A 654 -30.21 -4.83 24.28
CA GLU A 654 -28.95 -5.58 24.38
C GLU A 654 -27.92 -5.08 23.37
N ARG A 655 -28.37 -4.72 22.15
CA ARG A 655 -27.53 -4.02 21.16
C ARG A 655 -26.98 -2.70 21.71
N ARG A 656 -27.80 -1.88 22.37
CA ARG A 656 -27.38 -0.59 22.95
C ARG A 656 -26.41 -0.76 24.11
N ASP A 657 -26.57 -1.79 24.92
CA ASP A 657 -25.64 -2.17 25.99
C ASP A 657 -24.29 -2.66 25.43
N ALA A 658 -24.30 -3.50 24.39
CA ALA A 658 -23.10 -3.91 23.65
C ALA A 658 -22.37 -2.71 23.01
N GLU A 659 -23.11 -1.81 22.34
CA GLU A 659 -22.53 -0.58 21.77
C GLU A 659 -21.90 0.32 22.85
N THR A 660 -22.53 0.43 24.01
CA THR A 660 -22.02 1.21 25.16
C THR A 660 -20.74 0.60 25.73
N ARG A 661 -20.67 -0.74 25.87
CA ARG A 661 -19.45 -1.46 26.29
C ARG A 661 -18.30 -1.27 25.31
N ILE A 662 -18.54 -1.48 24.01
CA ILE A 662 -17.52 -1.33 22.96
C ILE A 662 -17.00 0.12 22.94
N LEU A 663 -17.89 1.11 23.04
CA LEU A 663 -17.52 2.52 23.13
C LEU A 663 -16.65 2.84 24.36
N GLY A 664 -16.88 2.15 25.50
CA GLY A 664 -16.03 2.25 26.68
C GLY A 664 -14.63 1.66 26.45
N LEU A 665 -14.55 0.45 25.91
CA LEU A 665 -13.30 -0.27 25.66
C LEU A 665 -12.42 0.43 24.61
N VAL A 666 -13.00 0.98 23.53
CA VAL A 666 -12.25 1.75 22.52
C VAL A 666 -11.71 3.07 23.11
N LYS A 667 -12.42 3.70 24.06
CA LYS A 667 -11.91 4.87 24.81
C LYS A 667 -10.75 4.48 25.73
N GLN A 668 -10.86 3.37 26.44
CA GLN A 668 -9.80 2.85 27.31
C GLN A 668 -8.54 2.54 26.49
N LEU A 669 -8.67 1.88 25.34
CA LEU A 669 -7.55 1.63 24.41
C LEU A 669 -6.94 2.96 23.92
N SER A 670 -7.77 3.92 23.52
CA SER A 670 -7.32 5.26 23.09
C SER A 670 -6.70 6.09 24.23
N MET A 671 -6.92 5.74 25.49
CA MET A 671 -6.29 6.37 26.66
C MET A 671 -4.92 5.77 26.92
N VAL A 672 -4.83 4.45 27.05
CA VAL A 672 -3.59 3.68 27.25
C VAL A 672 -2.56 4.02 26.16
N LEU A 673 -2.97 4.09 24.89
CA LEU A 673 -2.10 4.42 23.75
C LEU A 673 -1.70 5.90 23.62
N LYS A 674 -2.15 6.77 24.54
CA LYS A 674 -1.63 8.14 24.72
C LYS A 674 -0.73 8.28 25.95
N GLU A 675 -0.87 7.37 26.92
CA GLU A 675 -0.08 7.35 28.15
C GLU A 675 1.26 6.62 27.94
N ASP A 676 1.26 5.55 27.13
CA ASP A 676 2.47 4.87 26.69
C ASP A 676 2.45 4.63 25.17
N GLU A 677 3.27 5.41 24.46
CA GLU A 677 3.47 5.31 23.00
C GLU A 677 4.22 4.01 22.61
N SER A 678 5.01 3.40 23.50
CA SER A 678 5.80 2.18 23.19
C SER A 678 4.93 0.93 23.04
N LEU A 679 3.70 0.96 23.53
CA LEU A 679 2.70 -0.09 23.32
C LEU A 679 2.23 -0.16 21.85
N LYS A 680 2.54 0.85 21.03
CA LYS A 680 2.17 0.90 19.60
C LYS A 680 2.94 -0.09 18.73
N ASP A 681 4.17 -0.44 19.13
CA ASP A 681 5.07 -1.33 18.40
C ASP A 681 4.45 -2.73 18.21
N ASP A 682 3.86 -3.26 19.29
CA ASP A 682 3.28 -4.62 19.43
C ASP A 682 1.76 -4.67 19.04
N LEU A 683 1.16 -3.60 18.51
CA LEU A 683 -0.28 -3.59 18.14
C LEU A 683 -0.68 -4.54 16.99
N PRO A 684 0.14 -4.75 15.93
CA PRO A 684 -0.16 -5.72 14.90
C PRO A 684 -0.26 -7.15 15.44
N GLU A 685 0.68 -7.53 16.30
CA GLU A 685 0.74 -8.84 16.99
C GLU A 685 -0.50 -9.09 17.86
N CYS A 686 -1.08 -8.02 18.43
CA CYS A 686 -2.32 -8.08 19.20
C CYS A 686 -3.61 -8.04 18.35
N ASN A 687 -3.54 -8.08 17.01
CA ASN A 687 -4.68 -7.97 16.08
C ASN A 687 -5.57 -6.72 16.31
N VAL A 688 -5.05 -5.67 16.95
CA VAL A 688 -5.82 -4.47 17.35
C VAL A 688 -6.38 -3.74 16.13
N LEU A 689 -5.55 -3.58 15.10
CA LEU A 689 -5.86 -2.85 13.86
C LEU A 689 -7.10 -3.45 13.18
N ARG A 690 -7.02 -4.75 12.88
CA ARG A 690 -8.11 -5.56 12.29
C ARG A 690 -9.36 -5.57 13.16
N THR A 691 -9.21 -5.61 14.48
CA THR A 691 -10.34 -5.62 15.42
C THR A 691 -11.12 -4.30 15.40
N ILE A 692 -10.44 -3.15 15.40
CA ILE A 692 -11.12 -1.84 15.32
C ILE A 692 -11.81 -1.67 13.95
N VAL A 693 -11.16 -2.07 12.85
CA VAL A 693 -11.78 -2.04 11.51
C VAL A 693 -13.00 -2.98 11.44
N SER A 694 -12.95 -4.15 12.09
CA SER A 694 -14.10 -5.07 12.25
C SER A 694 -15.25 -4.42 13.02
N ILE A 695 -14.99 -3.73 14.13
CA ILE A 695 -16.00 -2.96 14.87
C ILE A 695 -16.64 -1.91 13.96
N MET A 696 -15.83 -1.13 13.22
CA MET A 696 -16.35 -0.09 12.33
C MET A 696 -17.24 -0.63 11.21
N LYS A 697 -16.94 -1.83 10.68
CA LYS A 697 -17.79 -2.52 9.68
C LYS A 697 -19.11 -2.99 10.29
N GLN A 698 -19.09 -3.60 11.48
CA GLN A 698 -20.29 -4.15 12.13
C GLN A 698 -21.23 -3.07 12.70
N PHE A 699 -20.67 -1.99 13.27
CA PHE A 699 -21.40 -0.89 13.89
C PHE A 699 -21.38 0.37 13.00
N ASN A 700 -21.53 0.19 11.69
CA ASN A 700 -21.56 1.27 10.70
C ASN A 700 -22.66 2.33 10.97
N GLN A 701 -23.79 1.92 11.55
CA GLN A 701 -24.90 2.79 11.95
C GLN A 701 -24.69 3.57 13.26
N SER A 702 -23.64 3.26 14.05
CA SER A 702 -23.44 3.87 15.37
C SER A 702 -22.43 5.03 15.31
N LEU A 703 -22.93 6.26 15.21
CA LEU A 703 -22.11 7.49 15.20
C LEU A 703 -21.12 7.54 16.37
N GLY A 704 -21.53 7.12 17.57
CA GLY A 704 -20.67 7.11 18.75
C GLY A 704 -19.45 6.19 18.59
N ILE A 705 -19.66 5.00 18.05
CA ILE A 705 -18.59 4.04 17.78
C ILE A 705 -17.71 4.51 16.62
N GLN A 706 -18.29 4.98 15.51
CA GLN A 706 -17.50 5.51 14.38
C GLN A 706 -16.61 6.67 14.82
N LEU A 707 -17.15 7.64 15.56
CA LEU A 707 -16.42 8.80 16.07
C LEU A 707 -15.24 8.41 16.96
N GLU A 708 -15.40 7.39 17.80
CA GLU A 708 -14.34 6.96 18.70
C GLU A 708 -13.32 6.04 18.04
N CYS A 709 -13.74 5.18 17.11
CA CYS A 709 -12.83 4.37 16.30
C CYS A 709 -11.93 5.25 15.43
N HIS A 710 -12.45 6.29 14.78
CA HIS A 710 -11.64 7.26 14.02
C HIS A 710 -10.56 7.93 14.88
N LYS A 711 -10.90 8.35 16.11
CA LYS A 711 -9.91 8.90 17.07
C LYS A 711 -8.90 7.84 17.51
N CYS A 712 -9.35 6.62 17.81
CA CYS A 712 -8.49 5.53 18.27
C CYS A 712 -7.49 5.15 17.19
N LEU A 713 -7.95 4.91 15.96
CA LEU A 713 -7.10 4.69 14.79
C LEU A 713 -6.13 5.86 14.54
N SER A 714 -6.60 7.11 14.68
CA SER A 714 -5.77 8.30 14.55
C SER A 714 -4.63 8.34 15.59
N VAL A 715 -4.82 7.80 16.80
CA VAL A 715 -3.78 7.68 17.84
C VAL A 715 -2.82 6.54 17.51
N VAL A 716 -3.37 5.36 17.18
CA VAL A 716 -2.67 4.13 16.80
C VAL A 716 -1.65 4.34 15.67
N VAL A 717 -1.95 5.23 14.72
CA VAL A 717 -1.06 5.57 13.60
C VAL A 717 -0.32 6.91 13.75
N PHE A 718 -0.52 7.64 14.85
CA PHE A 718 0.26 8.85 15.12
C PHE A 718 1.73 8.48 15.38
N ASN A 719 2.64 9.13 14.66
CA ASN A 719 4.10 8.91 14.68
C ASN A 719 4.59 7.45 14.49
N HIS A 720 3.78 6.56 13.91
CA HIS A 720 4.09 5.12 13.87
C HIS A 720 3.81 4.47 12.50
N ASP A 721 4.84 4.47 11.64
CA ASP A 721 4.69 4.13 10.21
C ASP A 721 4.34 2.65 9.93
N ARG A 722 4.80 1.71 10.77
CA ARG A 722 4.39 0.29 10.70
C ARG A 722 2.86 0.13 10.79
N ASN A 723 2.23 0.87 11.71
CA ASN A 723 0.78 0.82 11.90
C ASN A 723 0.04 1.54 10.76
N ARG A 724 0.62 2.58 10.15
CA ARG A 724 0.04 3.25 8.97
C ARG A 724 -0.10 2.30 7.78
N ILE A 725 0.93 1.50 7.51
CA ILE A 725 0.92 0.57 6.38
C ILE A 725 -0.05 -0.57 6.63
N ILE A 726 0.01 -1.20 7.83
CA ILE A 726 -0.84 -2.35 8.14
C ILE A 726 -2.32 -1.93 8.27
N LEU A 727 -2.62 -0.78 8.85
CA LEU A 727 -4.02 -0.31 8.98
C LEU A 727 -4.65 0.03 7.61
N VAL A 728 -3.87 0.52 6.64
CA VAL A 728 -4.34 0.68 5.25
C VAL A 728 -4.54 -0.69 4.58
N ALA A 729 -3.66 -1.65 4.81
CA ALA A 729 -3.81 -3.02 4.29
C ALA A 729 -5.04 -3.77 4.85
N GLU A 730 -5.47 -3.48 6.09
CA GLU A 730 -6.73 -3.97 6.68
C GLU A 730 -8.00 -3.31 6.08
N GLY A 731 -7.85 -2.37 5.15
CA GLY A 731 -8.96 -1.67 4.49
C GLY A 731 -9.63 -0.61 5.37
N ALA A 732 -8.87 0.06 6.25
CA ALA A 732 -9.42 1.10 7.12
C ALA A 732 -9.77 2.39 6.39
N VAL A 733 -9.17 2.67 5.23
CA VAL A 733 -9.43 3.91 4.45
C VAL A 733 -10.87 3.91 3.96
N GLU A 734 -11.28 2.80 3.34
CA GLU A 734 -12.60 2.61 2.74
C GLU A 734 -13.70 2.65 3.82
N VAL A 735 -13.46 2.00 4.96
CA VAL A 735 -14.40 1.96 6.10
C VAL A 735 -14.50 3.32 6.78
N ALA A 736 -13.39 4.06 6.91
CA ALA A 736 -13.40 5.42 7.42
C ALA A 736 -14.18 6.37 6.50
N LEU A 737 -13.97 6.28 5.18
CA LEU A 737 -14.68 7.07 4.18
C LEU A 737 -16.18 6.72 4.11
N GLU A 738 -16.55 5.45 4.31
CA GLU A 738 -17.97 5.07 4.42
C GLU A 738 -18.61 5.65 5.69
N GLY A 739 -17.87 5.67 6.81
CA GLY A 739 -18.27 6.39 8.02
C GLY A 739 -18.47 7.89 7.77
N MET A 740 -17.57 8.54 7.02
CA MET A 740 -17.71 9.96 6.63
C MET A 740 -18.96 10.20 5.77
N LYS A 741 -19.29 9.32 4.81
CA LYS A 741 -20.54 9.41 4.04
C LYS A 741 -21.77 9.25 4.92
N GLN A 742 -21.81 8.19 5.73
CA GLN A 742 -22.95 7.82 6.57
C GLN A 742 -23.33 8.92 7.58
N PHE A 743 -22.33 9.71 8.05
CA PHE A 743 -22.55 10.84 8.96
C PHE A 743 -21.95 12.15 8.42
N ALA A 744 -22.16 12.44 7.14
CA ALA A 744 -21.66 13.65 6.46
C ALA A 744 -22.14 15.00 7.07
N LEU A 745 -22.97 14.96 8.13
CA LEU A 745 -23.45 16.11 8.89
C LEU A 745 -22.94 16.16 10.35
N ASP A 746 -22.15 15.19 10.83
CA ASP A 746 -21.50 15.28 12.15
C ASP A 746 -20.08 15.85 12.02
N ALA A 747 -19.94 17.12 12.42
CA ALA A 747 -18.66 17.84 12.34
C ALA A 747 -17.52 17.16 13.12
N LYS A 748 -17.83 16.47 14.23
CA LYS A 748 -16.79 15.86 15.10
C LYS A 748 -16.22 14.60 14.48
N LEU A 749 -17.06 13.81 13.78
CA LEU A 749 -16.60 12.67 13.00
C LEU A 749 -15.70 13.16 11.88
N LEU A 750 -16.18 14.12 11.06
CA LEU A 750 -15.42 14.60 9.91
C LEU A 750 -14.08 15.24 10.30
N GLU A 751 -14.00 15.94 11.44
CA GLU A 751 -12.73 16.39 12.01
C GLU A 751 -11.81 15.22 12.38
N ALA A 752 -12.32 14.21 13.09
CA ALA A 752 -11.54 13.03 13.46
C ALA A 752 -11.07 12.23 12.23
N SER A 753 -11.90 12.12 11.20
CA SER A 753 -11.57 11.47 9.94
C SER A 753 -10.53 12.26 9.13
N CYS A 754 -10.62 13.59 9.06
CA CYS A 754 -9.58 14.42 8.44
C CYS A 754 -8.23 14.27 9.17
N VAL A 755 -8.22 14.17 10.51
CA VAL A 755 -6.98 13.86 11.26
C VAL A 755 -6.49 12.45 10.97
N LEU A 756 -7.37 11.45 10.87
CA LEU A 756 -6.99 10.08 10.50
C LEU A 756 -6.36 10.03 9.10
N MET A 757 -6.99 10.63 8.08
CA MET A 757 -6.44 10.68 6.71
C MET A 757 -5.09 11.42 6.66
N THR A 758 -4.93 12.46 7.47
CA THR A 758 -3.63 13.15 7.64
C THR A 758 -2.57 12.23 8.24
N ASN A 759 -2.89 11.52 9.32
CA ASN A 759 -1.94 10.62 9.98
C ASN A 759 -1.67 9.35 9.14
N LEU A 760 -2.57 8.92 8.26
CA LEU A 760 -2.34 7.81 7.33
C LEU A 760 -1.46 8.19 6.13
N SER A 761 -1.58 9.42 5.62
CA SER A 761 -0.84 9.92 4.46
C SER A 761 0.56 10.48 4.78
N HIS A 762 0.78 10.97 6.00
CA HIS A 762 2.04 11.55 6.44
C HIS A 762 3.22 10.57 6.26
N ASN A 763 4.24 11.00 5.49
CA ASN A 763 5.44 10.24 5.11
C ASN A 763 5.23 8.92 4.34
N CYS A 764 4.03 8.63 3.83
CA CYS A 764 3.74 7.36 3.16
C CYS A 764 3.05 7.56 1.79
N GLU A 765 3.84 7.51 0.71
CA GLU A 765 3.37 7.76 -0.66
C GLU A 765 2.37 6.70 -1.17
N SER A 766 2.54 5.43 -0.78
CA SER A 766 1.55 4.38 -1.07
C SER A 766 0.21 4.64 -0.39
N ASN A 767 0.22 5.15 0.83
CA ASN A 767 -1.01 5.50 1.54
C ASN A 767 -1.68 6.75 0.96
N ARG A 768 -0.90 7.77 0.55
CA ARG A 768 -1.43 8.94 -0.18
C ARG A 768 -2.20 8.53 -1.43
N LYS A 769 -1.60 7.65 -2.24
CA LYS A 769 -2.23 7.09 -3.44
C LYS A 769 -3.48 6.29 -3.06
N ARG A 770 -3.42 5.39 -2.08
CA ARG A 770 -4.62 4.63 -1.66
C ARG A 770 -5.76 5.52 -1.16
N ILE A 771 -5.45 6.63 -0.47
CA ILE A 771 -6.46 7.61 -0.04
C ILE A 771 -7.06 8.36 -1.23
N LEU A 772 -6.26 8.70 -2.26
CA LEU A 772 -6.76 9.28 -3.52
C LEU A 772 -7.66 8.28 -4.28
N ASP A 773 -7.19 7.04 -4.45
CA ASP A 773 -7.86 5.97 -5.20
C ASP A 773 -9.21 5.61 -4.57
N ALA A 774 -9.30 5.62 -3.24
CA ALA A 774 -10.53 5.37 -2.49
C ALA A 774 -11.51 6.57 -2.44
N GLY A 775 -11.20 7.69 -3.12
CA GLY A 775 -12.05 8.90 -3.13
C GLY A 775 -11.92 9.79 -1.88
N GLY A 776 -10.86 9.60 -1.09
CA GLY A 776 -10.65 10.33 0.16
C GLY A 776 -10.35 11.81 -0.03
N VAL A 777 -9.76 12.20 -1.17
CA VAL A 777 -9.64 13.63 -1.53
C VAL A 777 -11.03 14.23 -1.69
N ASP A 778 -11.92 13.63 -2.48
CA ASP A 778 -13.28 14.14 -2.73
C ASP A 778 -14.06 14.30 -1.42
N MET A 779 -13.92 13.34 -0.51
CA MET A 779 -14.59 13.37 0.80
C MET A 779 -14.07 14.50 1.71
N ILE A 780 -12.78 14.85 1.63
CA ILE A 780 -12.22 16.02 2.33
C ILE A 780 -12.75 17.32 1.71
N LEU A 781 -12.87 17.40 0.38
CA LEU A 781 -13.40 18.58 -0.32
C LEU A 781 -14.91 18.76 -0.05
N GLN A 782 -15.69 17.68 -0.08
CA GLN A 782 -17.10 17.68 0.31
C GLN A 782 -17.26 18.10 1.79
N THR A 783 -16.39 17.61 2.68
CA THR A 783 -16.35 18.03 4.09
C THR A 783 -16.14 19.55 4.23
N MET A 784 -15.22 20.15 3.45
CA MET A 784 -15.01 21.60 3.44
C MET A 784 -16.22 22.37 2.90
N GLN A 785 -16.89 21.85 1.86
CA GLN A 785 -18.07 22.48 1.25
C GLN A 785 -19.32 22.41 2.14
N THR A 786 -19.52 21.33 2.90
CA THR A 786 -20.63 21.19 3.85
C THR A 786 -20.47 22.11 5.07
N PHE A 787 -19.23 22.41 5.48
CA PHE A 787 -18.93 23.19 6.69
C PHE A 787 -18.02 24.40 6.42
N PRO A 788 -18.40 25.33 5.52
CA PRO A 788 -17.51 26.39 5.00
C PRO A 788 -16.97 27.34 6.07
N GLN A 789 -17.73 27.56 7.15
CA GLN A 789 -17.35 28.47 8.25
C GLN A 789 -16.89 27.73 9.52
N HIS A 790 -16.82 26.39 9.53
CA HIS A 790 -16.43 25.64 10.71
C HIS A 790 -14.89 25.58 10.84
N LEU A 791 -14.32 26.54 11.57
CA LEU A 791 -12.87 26.80 11.67
C LEU A 791 -12.02 25.53 11.86
N SER A 792 -12.47 24.61 12.73
CA SER A 792 -11.72 23.38 13.01
C SER A 792 -11.77 22.36 11.86
N ILE A 793 -12.88 22.30 11.11
CA ILE A 793 -12.95 21.49 9.87
C ILE A 793 -12.03 22.10 8.81
N GLN A 794 -12.19 23.37 8.46
CA GLN A 794 -11.36 24.02 7.42
C GLN A 794 -9.86 23.83 7.70
N LYS A 795 -9.44 24.06 8.95
CA LYS A 795 -8.08 23.80 9.44
C LYS A 795 -7.63 22.34 9.26
N LYS A 796 -8.47 21.36 9.64
CA LYS A 796 -8.12 19.93 9.55
C LYS A 796 -8.15 19.39 8.12
N SER A 797 -9.07 19.86 7.29
CA SER A 797 -9.14 19.54 5.86
C SER A 797 -7.94 20.11 5.11
N CYS A 798 -7.59 21.39 5.31
CA CYS A 798 -6.39 21.98 4.69
C CYS A 798 -5.10 21.30 5.17
N TRP A 799 -5.00 20.89 6.44
CA TRP A 799 -3.86 20.09 6.94
C TRP A 799 -3.78 18.70 6.27
N SER A 800 -4.93 18.09 5.97
CA SER A 800 -4.99 16.82 5.25
C SER A 800 -4.58 16.96 3.78
N LEU A 801 -5.11 17.97 3.07
CA LEU A 801 -4.73 18.29 1.70
C LEU A 801 -3.23 18.62 1.58
N LEU A 802 -2.68 19.43 2.50
CA LEU A 802 -1.24 19.68 2.63
C LEU A 802 -0.41 18.38 2.72
N THR A 803 -0.88 17.41 3.50
CA THR A 803 -0.13 16.18 3.81
C THR A 803 -0.24 15.14 2.68
N LEU A 804 -1.36 15.15 1.96
CA LEU A 804 -1.58 14.41 0.72
C LEU A 804 -0.76 15.01 -0.45
N ALA A 805 -0.69 16.34 -0.55
CA ALA A 805 0.11 17.10 -1.50
C ALA A 805 1.62 17.02 -1.18
N GLY A 806 2.21 15.84 -1.33
CA GLY A 806 3.63 15.59 -1.04
C GLY A 806 4.40 14.84 -2.13
N SER A 807 3.85 14.83 -3.36
CA SER A 807 4.51 14.47 -4.62
C SER A 807 3.81 15.23 -5.75
N ASP A 808 4.49 15.52 -6.86
CA ASP A 808 3.90 16.27 -7.97
C ASP A 808 2.60 15.62 -8.46
N TYR A 809 2.61 14.29 -8.66
CA TYR A 809 1.43 13.50 -8.99
C TYR A 809 0.26 13.76 -8.04
N MET A 810 0.49 13.70 -6.72
CA MET A 810 -0.58 13.98 -5.75
C MET A 810 -1.07 15.43 -5.83
N CYS A 811 -0.18 16.40 -6.07
CA CYS A 811 -0.56 17.79 -6.26
C CYS A 811 -1.45 17.98 -7.50
N GLU A 812 -1.10 17.37 -8.65
CA GLU A 812 -1.94 17.39 -9.85
C GLU A 812 -3.34 16.84 -9.56
N ARG A 813 -3.43 15.63 -9.01
CA ARG A 813 -4.72 14.95 -8.77
C ARG A 813 -5.59 15.65 -7.73
N ILE A 814 -4.99 16.37 -6.77
CA ILE A 814 -5.72 17.23 -5.81
C ILE A 814 -6.28 18.47 -6.51
N VAL A 815 -5.51 19.10 -7.41
CA VAL A 815 -5.96 20.29 -8.14
C VAL A 815 -7.05 19.95 -9.16
N GLU A 816 -6.91 18.85 -9.91
CA GLU A 816 -7.94 18.35 -10.84
C GLU A 816 -9.31 18.10 -10.16
N ARG A 817 -9.30 17.65 -8.91
CA ARG A 817 -10.51 17.42 -8.09
C ARG A 817 -11.07 18.71 -7.48
N GLY A 818 -10.52 19.88 -7.79
CA GLY A 818 -10.95 21.18 -7.29
C GLY A 818 -10.36 21.58 -5.93
N GLY A 819 -9.35 20.86 -5.44
CA GLY A 819 -8.76 21.11 -4.12
C GLY A 819 -8.15 22.50 -3.96
N LEU A 820 -7.65 23.10 -5.04
CA LEU A 820 -7.16 24.47 -5.07
C LEU A 820 -8.25 25.49 -4.71
N GLY A 821 -9.39 25.42 -5.42
CA GLY A 821 -10.56 26.26 -5.17
C GLY A 821 -11.18 26.05 -3.78
N ALA A 822 -11.13 24.82 -3.25
CA ALA A 822 -11.57 24.53 -1.89
C ALA A 822 -10.67 25.19 -0.83
N ILE A 823 -9.34 25.18 -1.00
CA ILE A 823 -8.41 25.86 -0.09
C ILE A 823 -8.60 27.38 -0.14
N ILE A 824 -8.76 27.95 -1.35
CA ILE A 824 -9.10 29.36 -1.57
C ILE A 824 -10.41 29.72 -0.86
N ALA A 825 -11.46 28.93 -1.04
CA ALA A 825 -12.75 29.12 -0.37
C ALA A 825 -12.64 29.00 1.16
N GLY A 826 -11.81 28.08 1.68
CA GLY A 826 -11.52 27.97 3.11
C GLY A 826 -10.86 29.24 3.66
N MET A 827 -9.89 29.82 2.95
CA MET A 827 -9.26 31.08 3.32
C MET A 827 -10.23 32.27 3.28
N LEU A 828 -11.09 32.34 2.27
CA LEU A 828 -12.09 33.42 2.10
C LEU A 828 -13.25 33.33 3.10
N ASN A 829 -13.69 32.12 3.48
CA ASN A 829 -14.74 31.93 4.48
C ASN A 829 -14.24 32.06 5.93
N CYS A 830 -12.93 31.90 6.18
CA CYS A 830 -12.32 31.98 7.51
C CYS A 830 -11.14 32.98 7.55
N PRO A 831 -11.33 34.25 7.15
CA PRO A 831 -10.23 35.21 6.99
C PRO A 831 -9.57 35.61 8.32
N SER A 832 -10.25 35.42 9.45
CA SER A 832 -9.77 35.83 10.78
C SER A 832 -9.14 34.70 11.62
N ASP A 833 -9.13 33.45 11.14
CA ASP A 833 -8.51 32.33 11.88
C ASP A 833 -7.09 32.05 11.36
N ALA A 834 -6.09 32.39 12.19
CA ALA A 834 -4.68 32.22 11.85
C ALA A 834 -4.29 30.76 11.55
N GLN A 835 -4.98 29.76 12.12
CA GLN A 835 -4.66 28.36 11.86
C GLN A 835 -5.20 27.92 10.49
N VAL A 836 -6.43 28.29 10.13
CA VAL A 836 -6.96 28.06 8.77
C VAL A 836 -6.04 28.71 7.74
N GLN A 837 -5.69 29.99 7.92
CA GLN A 837 -4.79 30.70 7.00
C GLN A 837 -3.41 30.06 6.91
N TYR A 838 -2.83 29.60 8.03
CA TYR A 838 -1.53 28.92 8.04
C TYR A 838 -1.53 27.59 7.28
N TYR A 839 -2.45 26.67 7.61
CA TYR A 839 -2.49 25.37 6.92
C TYR A 839 -2.92 25.51 5.46
N SER A 840 -3.78 26.47 5.13
CA SER A 840 -4.18 26.76 3.75
C SER A 840 -3.01 27.33 2.93
N SER A 841 -2.28 28.32 3.46
CA SER A 841 -1.12 28.91 2.78
C SER A 841 0.01 27.91 2.55
N TRP A 842 0.19 26.96 3.47
CA TRP A 842 1.14 25.86 3.30
C TRP A 842 0.63 24.80 2.31
N ALA A 843 -0.67 24.47 2.31
CA ALA A 843 -1.28 23.59 1.30
C ALA A 843 -1.12 24.19 -0.11
N LEU A 844 -1.41 25.48 -0.29
CA LEU A 844 -1.17 26.23 -1.53
C LEU A 844 0.29 26.13 -1.96
N LEU A 845 1.25 26.35 -1.04
CA LEU A 845 2.67 26.25 -1.33
C LEU A 845 3.04 24.87 -1.90
N ASN A 846 2.61 23.79 -1.26
CA ASN A 846 2.89 22.44 -1.73
C ASN A 846 2.30 22.19 -3.13
N LEU A 847 1.08 22.67 -3.41
CA LEU A 847 0.43 22.51 -4.72
C LEU A 847 1.14 23.30 -5.84
N VAL A 848 1.75 24.45 -5.55
CA VAL A 848 2.43 25.30 -6.56
C VAL A 848 3.95 25.14 -6.60
N SER A 849 4.56 24.35 -5.72
CA SER A 849 6.04 24.15 -5.67
C SER A 849 6.60 23.31 -6.81
N GLY A 850 5.80 22.42 -7.39
CA GLY A 850 6.22 21.47 -8.42
C GLY A 850 6.00 21.99 -9.85
N ALA A 851 4.87 21.61 -10.45
CA ALA A 851 4.62 21.81 -11.87
C ALA A 851 4.30 23.28 -12.25
N PRO A 852 5.01 23.90 -13.23
CA PRO A 852 4.76 25.29 -13.63
C PRO A 852 3.36 25.58 -14.20
N TYR A 853 2.63 24.55 -14.65
CA TYR A 853 1.24 24.74 -15.09
C TYR A 853 0.29 24.96 -13.90
N LEU A 854 0.56 24.36 -12.73
CA LEU A 854 -0.18 24.58 -11.49
C LEU A 854 0.04 25.99 -10.95
N GLN A 855 1.24 26.56 -11.11
CA GLN A 855 1.52 27.97 -10.80
C GLN A 855 0.70 28.93 -11.66
N ARG A 856 0.58 28.64 -12.97
CA ARG A 856 -0.25 29.42 -13.91
C ARG A 856 -1.74 29.30 -13.60
N PHE A 857 -2.21 28.10 -13.28
CA PHE A 857 -3.60 27.86 -12.88
C PHE A 857 -3.92 28.56 -11.55
N ALA A 858 -3.03 28.48 -10.56
CA ALA A 858 -3.13 29.23 -9.30
C ALA A 858 -3.25 30.75 -9.50
N ARG A 859 -2.52 31.33 -10.47
CA ARG A 859 -2.68 32.75 -10.83
C ARG A 859 -4.06 33.04 -11.42
N GLN A 860 -4.63 32.12 -12.20
CA GLN A 860 -5.96 32.29 -12.82
C GLN A 860 -7.10 32.14 -11.81
N GLU A 861 -6.96 31.25 -10.82
CA GLU A 861 -7.95 31.01 -9.76
C GLU A 861 -7.90 32.03 -8.60
N GLY A 862 -7.04 33.07 -8.68
CA GLY A 862 -7.00 34.17 -7.69
C GLY A 862 -6.16 33.88 -6.43
N VAL A 863 -5.17 33.00 -6.50
CA VAL A 863 -4.28 32.69 -5.35
C VAL A 863 -3.45 33.91 -4.92
N VAL A 864 -3.12 34.83 -5.83
CA VAL A 864 -2.30 36.02 -5.54
C VAL A 864 -3.03 36.93 -4.55
N GLU A 865 -4.29 37.26 -4.85
CA GLU A 865 -5.14 38.15 -4.08
C GLU A 865 -5.41 37.60 -2.68
N VAL A 866 -5.65 36.29 -2.57
CA VAL A 866 -5.88 35.60 -1.29
C VAL A 866 -4.58 35.52 -0.47
N ALA A 867 -3.43 35.33 -1.12
CA ALA A 867 -2.13 35.35 -0.48
C ALA A 867 -1.77 36.76 0.04
N GLU A 868 -2.01 37.82 -0.74
CA GLU A 868 -1.82 39.20 -0.29
C GLU A 868 -2.76 39.56 0.88
N ALA A 869 -4.02 39.12 0.83
CA ALA A 869 -4.96 39.29 1.95
C ALA A 869 -4.48 38.59 3.23
N ALA A 870 -4.02 37.34 3.15
CA ALA A 870 -3.49 36.61 4.30
C ALA A 870 -2.22 37.26 4.88
N LEU A 871 -1.36 37.84 4.04
CA LEU A 871 -0.21 38.64 4.49
C LEU A 871 -0.62 39.93 5.20
N ALA A 872 -1.66 40.61 4.71
CA ALA A 872 -2.18 41.85 5.31
C ALA A 872 -2.92 41.60 6.64
N CYS A 873 -3.65 40.48 6.77
CA CYS A 873 -4.40 40.15 7.98
C CYS A 873 -3.53 39.61 9.13
N PHE A 874 -2.37 39.01 8.85
CA PHE A 874 -1.52 38.37 9.87
C PHE A 874 -0.04 38.82 9.80
N PRO A 875 0.26 40.14 9.95
CA PRO A 875 1.62 40.67 9.83
C PRO A 875 2.62 40.03 10.81
N ASP A 876 2.17 39.69 12.01
CA ASP A 876 3.02 39.17 13.10
C ASP A 876 3.13 37.63 13.14
N HIS A 877 2.41 36.89 12.29
CA HIS A 877 2.43 35.41 12.34
C HIS A 877 3.50 34.83 11.40
N PRO A 878 4.68 34.40 11.91
CA PRO A 878 5.83 34.08 11.07
C PRO A 878 5.54 32.98 10.04
N GLY A 879 4.79 31.93 10.42
CA GLY A 879 4.44 30.84 9.51
C GLY A 879 3.60 31.26 8.29
N ILE A 880 2.63 32.18 8.46
CA ILE A 880 1.82 32.71 7.36
C ILE A 880 2.72 33.62 6.51
N GLN A 881 3.45 34.52 7.15
CA GLN A 881 4.38 35.45 6.49
C GLN A 881 5.51 34.74 5.71
N GLU A 882 5.89 33.52 6.10
CA GLU A 882 6.88 32.71 5.38
C GLU A 882 6.23 32.01 4.16
N LYS A 883 5.24 31.13 4.39
CA LYS A 883 4.67 30.28 3.35
C LYS A 883 3.94 31.08 2.28
N THR A 884 3.20 32.11 2.67
CA THR A 884 2.42 32.93 1.75
C THR A 884 3.30 33.80 0.84
N ARG A 885 4.47 34.24 1.31
CA ARG A 885 5.46 34.91 0.44
C ARG A 885 6.13 33.94 -0.54
N GLN A 886 6.35 32.69 -0.14
CA GLN A 886 6.85 31.64 -1.04
C GLN A 886 5.82 31.31 -2.13
N VAL A 887 4.52 31.25 -1.78
CA VAL A 887 3.42 31.15 -2.77
C VAL A 887 3.47 32.32 -3.77
N LEU A 888 3.55 33.58 -3.30
CA LEU A 888 3.65 34.74 -4.18
C LEU A 888 4.91 34.73 -5.06
N GLN A 889 6.06 34.28 -4.55
CA GLN A 889 7.28 34.15 -5.35
C GLN A 889 7.11 33.15 -6.51
N LEU A 890 6.47 32.01 -6.26
CA LEU A 890 6.21 30.99 -7.29
C LEU A 890 5.10 31.39 -8.27
N VAL A 891 4.02 32.01 -7.77
CA VAL A 891 2.81 32.32 -8.55
C VAL A 891 2.91 33.67 -9.29
N SER A 892 3.83 34.58 -8.91
CA SER A 892 3.95 35.91 -9.56
C SER A 892 5.10 36.07 -10.56
N CYS A 893 6.06 35.13 -10.65
CA CYS A 893 7.10 35.17 -11.70
C CYS A 893 6.53 34.86 -13.10
N GLN A 894 6.98 35.59 -14.14
CA GLN A 894 6.46 35.48 -15.51
C GLN A 894 6.99 34.27 -16.28
#